data_AF-A0A831Y1B1-F1
#
_entry.id   AF-A0A831Y1B1-F1
#
_cell.length_a   1.000
_cell.length_b   1.000
_cell.length_c   1.000
_cell.angle_alpha   90.00
_cell.angle_beta   90.00
_cell.angle_gamma   90.00
#
_symmetry.space_group_name_H-M   'P 1'
#
loop_
_entity.id
_entity.type
_entity.pdbx_description
1 polymer ?
#
loop_
_entity_poly.entity_id
_entity_poly.type
_entity_poly.pdbx_seq_one_letter_code
_entity_poly.pdbx_strand_id
1 'polypeptide(L)'
;MDWFAKAYALLHDPPHKALWFEGYRIYSKNSHEEEARQMLAVMLMATPLGGGAPPTGDALARRVDLADRAAASFDRWALPKPDGGYWVKAKALYNPFNVKYSLEIERPDPKAFEAAVLDYVHDVNDVLREAPSERDAYMLLYASAELAWALRGLPALPADTRAPTHTVFDHLYATASVMNWAGEGGRLRGCLLEVDIPGIQKIIGSARKAGDYSAGSLLVSLAIWLTAWQYMRAHGPDALLSPTPRFNPLFYLQLEREIRGGGKALGLYSRFAAEILGFRELAEARREGEAGSLVRFLVSRASVMPGTAYLMLPDCGEAEKAPDYFDRSLTAIRDAVLGSEDVDPPLPIPLGVDRGSPIHKLAEEALRQMPMPYLQFRYRYVSVDEAREEARSLAELLSRGGPPGAFDEERLLFYAAWRLLHRRPAVPRAPSWFAKGGAPRFRKLYDGPWIHSTLDPDQPASLRFGQSPDSLDYDEGTKKALEERLGRGWDPKELRRVFKPKEALGPVDVLKRALYYAASGRRLPSVEEVALRWYAQRGSWMDGCPDDVRKAVEEIVDGGDAEEVMGPSPAPDRALERCRPPGERAPPMSFMYAIISADGDFITQVNRGCVRGLGPDVEKAVDGILPKEADGDAERWRRDREAVAGALKAAQALRDAECGDAAQVFGDVAFVIPSPSYYAALSASLMVTALKDVKTVLKHGGEAVYAGGDDLLAFAARPAALEVVRETREGFHGEEGFHRLRGYALPAPAAYGRSYSVRLAHSITDFMAVEVWAAHEAVEKAKEAVKGKDALVVSTSTGHMGIAKMSSVGSVMRIVAALLEGSLSRNLPYDMEREFAEEKTEEKEIRRRAEKALLRYIAERNARGDGKAAVEALAELHGEMWESLKLKEARDRQGRARDEAEETCDELRTEGPWQNAAELLKALREFL
;
A
#
# COMPACT_ATOMS: atom_id res chain seq x y z
N MET A 1 -19.98 25.28 1.68
CA MET A 1 -19.64 24.18 2.61
C MET A 1 -19.65 24.73 4.02
N ASP A 2 -20.24 23.99 4.94
CA ASP A 2 -20.30 24.32 6.37
C ASP A 2 -19.12 23.62 7.08
N TRP A 3 -18.00 24.34 7.22
CA TRP A 3 -16.75 23.78 7.74
C TRP A 3 -16.83 23.49 9.23
N PHE A 4 -17.53 24.34 9.98
CA PHE A 4 -17.79 24.11 11.39
C PHE A 4 -18.61 22.83 11.60
N ALA A 5 -19.62 22.55 10.76
CA ALA A 5 -20.37 21.29 10.86
C ALA A 5 -19.49 20.05 10.74
N LYS A 6 -18.50 20.08 9.86
CA LYS A 6 -17.54 18.97 9.71
C LYS A 6 -16.56 18.88 10.88
N ALA A 7 -16.09 20.02 11.39
CA ALA A 7 -15.27 20.06 12.59
C ALA A 7 -16.04 19.51 13.80
N TYR A 8 -17.31 19.89 13.94
CA TYR A 8 -18.21 19.37 14.97
C TYR A 8 -18.44 17.88 14.79
N ALA A 9 -18.68 17.39 13.56
CA ALA A 9 -18.80 15.96 13.29
C ALA A 9 -17.54 15.16 13.66
N LEU A 10 -16.35 15.71 13.43
CA LEU A 10 -15.08 15.07 13.79
C LEU A 10 -14.82 15.08 15.32
N LEU A 11 -15.48 15.95 16.07
CA LEU A 11 -15.28 16.15 17.51
C LEU A 11 -16.55 15.93 18.35
N HIS A 12 -17.61 15.37 17.76
CA HIS A 12 -18.91 15.24 18.41
C HIS A 12 -18.87 14.29 19.62
N ASP A 13 -17.97 13.31 19.55
CA ASP A 13 -17.59 12.42 20.64
C ASP A 13 -16.15 12.71 21.09
N PRO A 14 -15.85 12.68 22.39
CA PRO A 14 -14.47 12.81 22.84
C PRO A 14 -13.70 11.50 22.54
N PRO A 15 -12.41 11.54 22.13
CA PRO A 15 -11.64 10.32 21.88
C PRO A 15 -11.56 9.37 23.10
N HIS A 16 -11.74 9.89 24.32
CA HIS A 16 -11.80 9.10 25.55
C HIS A 16 -13.19 8.65 25.98
N LYS A 17 -14.21 8.72 25.10
CA LYS A 17 -15.61 8.35 25.38
C LYS A 17 -15.75 7.03 26.13
N ALA A 18 -15.04 5.99 25.71
CA ALA A 18 -15.11 4.67 26.34
C ALA A 18 -14.72 4.69 27.83
N LEU A 19 -13.74 5.52 28.20
CA LEU A 19 -13.26 5.68 29.58
C LEU A 19 -14.08 6.69 30.39
N TRP A 20 -14.86 7.57 29.75
CA TRP A 20 -15.66 8.58 30.45
C TRP A 20 -16.62 7.97 31.50
N PHE A 21 -17.20 6.82 31.18
CA PHE A 21 -18.07 6.05 32.08
C PHE A 21 -17.31 5.41 33.25
N GLU A 22 -15.99 5.27 33.13
CA GLU A 22 -15.09 4.73 34.16
C GLU A 22 -14.46 5.82 35.04
N GLY A 23 -14.92 7.08 34.93
CA GLY A 23 -14.49 8.19 35.80
C GLY A 23 -13.45 9.13 35.19
N TYR A 24 -13.04 8.91 33.94
CA TYR A 24 -12.11 9.77 33.21
C TYR A 24 -12.85 10.98 32.63
N ARG A 25 -13.33 11.85 33.52
CA ARG A 25 -14.15 13.04 33.21
C ARG A 25 -13.32 14.30 33.41
N ILE A 26 -12.82 14.88 32.31
CA ILE A 26 -11.83 15.96 32.34
C ILE A 26 -12.53 17.32 32.32
N TYR A 27 -13.47 17.50 31.40
CA TYR A 27 -14.15 18.78 31.21
C TYR A 27 -15.52 18.81 31.90
N SER A 28 -16.30 17.72 31.85
CA SER A 28 -17.67 17.64 32.34
C SER A 28 -17.99 16.37 33.09
N LYS A 29 -18.73 16.53 34.20
CA LYS A 29 -19.28 15.42 34.99
C LYS A 29 -20.68 14.98 34.54
N ASN A 30 -21.31 15.73 33.62
CA ASN A 30 -22.73 15.58 33.28
C ASN A 30 -22.97 14.46 32.27
N SER A 31 -22.34 14.54 31.09
CA SER A 31 -22.43 13.55 30.02
C SER A 31 -21.16 13.61 29.14
N HIS A 32 -20.94 12.58 28.32
CA HIS A 32 -19.81 12.55 27.39
C HIS A 32 -20.02 13.51 26.19
N GLU A 33 -21.26 13.82 25.84
CA GLU A 33 -21.59 14.85 24.85
C GLU A 33 -21.24 16.24 25.38
N GLU A 34 -21.51 16.51 26.66
CA GLU A 34 -21.10 17.77 27.31
C GLU A 34 -19.58 17.84 27.51
N GLU A 35 -18.91 16.70 27.76
CA GLU A 35 -17.45 16.58 27.74
C GLU A 35 -16.88 16.96 26.37
N ALA A 36 -17.39 16.37 25.28
CA ALA A 36 -17.00 16.70 23.91
C ALA A 36 -17.23 18.18 23.60
N ARG A 37 -18.39 18.72 23.98
CA ARG A 37 -18.72 20.13 23.75
C ARG A 37 -17.72 21.08 24.39
N GLN A 38 -17.32 20.81 25.63
CA GLN A 38 -16.35 21.65 26.34
C GLN A 38 -14.94 21.46 25.80
N MET A 39 -14.54 20.22 25.50
CA MET A 39 -13.26 19.94 24.85
C MET A 39 -13.15 20.65 23.49
N LEU A 40 -14.20 20.59 22.67
CA LEU A 40 -14.30 21.31 21.40
C LEU A 40 -14.16 22.82 21.60
N ALA A 41 -14.88 23.40 22.57
CA ALA A 41 -14.79 24.83 22.85
C ALA A 41 -13.37 25.28 23.21
N VAL A 42 -12.62 24.45 23.95
CA VAL A 42 -11.22 24.72 24.29
C VAL A 42 -10.32 24.51 23.06
N MET A 43 -10.51 23.41 22.32
CA MET A 43 -9.71 23.05 21.15
C MET A 43 -9.86 24.04 19.99
N LEU A 44 -11.03 24.66 19.81
CA LEU A 44 -11.30 25.65 18.76
C LEU A 44 -11.11 27.09 19.23
N MET A 45 -10.72 27.30 20.48
CA MET A 45 -10.53 28.64 21.04
C MET A 45 -9.49 29.45 20.24
N ALA A 46 -9.88 30.67 19.86
CA ALA A 46 -9.08 31.59 19.05
C ALA A 46 -8.69 31.05 17.66
N THR A 47 -9.47 30.11 17.12
CA THR A 47 -9.33 29.63 15.73
C THR A 47 -10.44 30.21 14.84
N PRO A 48 -10.29 30.22 13.51
CA PRO A 48 -11.35 30.67 12.59
C PRO A 48 -12.66 29.89 12.69
N LEU A 49 -12.61 28.60 13.08
CA LEU A 49 -13.82 27.79 13.27
C LEU A 49 -14.70 28.32 14.41
N GLY A 50 -14.09 29.04 15.38
CA GLY A 50 -14.77 29.62 16.53
C GLY A 50 -15.61 28.61 17.33
N GLY A 51 -16.38 29.13 18.28
CA GLY A 51 -17.57 28.46 18.83
C GLY A 51 -17.34 27.37 19.89
N GLY A 52 -18.18 27.39 20.93
CA GLY A 52 -18.53 26.16 21.65
C GLY A 52 -19.56 25.36 20.85
N ALA A 53 -19.78 24.08 21.18
CA ALA A 53 -20.72 23.26 20.41
C ALA A 53 -22.16 23.84 20.42
N PRO A 54 -22.90 23.68 19.31
CA PRO A 54 -24.27 24.18 19.20
C PRO A 54 -25.18 23.54 20.27
N PRO A 55 -26.26 24.21 20.70
CA PRO A 55 -27.21 23.63 21.64
C PRO A 55 -27.78 22.31 21.12
N THR A 56 -28.00 21.35 22.03
CA THR A 56 -28.61 20.06 21.70
C THR A 56 -29.97 20.27 21.02
N GLY A 57 -30.23 19.54 19.94
CA GLY A 57 -31.48 19.64 19.19
C GLY A 57 -31.54 20.83 18.21
N ASP A 58 -30.44 21.55 17.98
CA ASP A 58 -30.33 22.49 16.86
C ASP A 58 -30.32 21.75 15.50
N ALA A 59 -30.60 22.46 14.41
CA ALA A 59 -30.57 21.93 13.05
C ALA A 59 -29.21 21.33 12.69
N LEU A 60 -28.12 21.96 13.12
CA LEU A 60 -26.77 21.42 12.92
C LEU A 60 -26.55 20.13 13.72
N ALA A 61 -26.96 20.09 14.99
CA ALA A 61 -26.86 18.89 15.81
C ALA A 61 -27.62 17.71 15.18
N ARG A 62 -28.84 17.93 14.67
CA ARG A 62 -29.60 16.90 13.96
C ARG A 62 -28.92 16.39 12.68
N ARG A 63 -28.17 17.25 11.97
CA ARG A 63 -27.39 16.84 10.78
C ARG A 63 -26.22 15.95 11.17
N VAL A 64 -25.48 16.31 12.22
CA VAL A 64 -24.39 15.48 12.75
C VAL A 64 -24.94 14.16 13.29
N ASP A 65 -26.08 14.16 13.99
CA ASP A 65 -26.75 12.92 14.44
C ASP A 65 -27.19 12.02 13.29
N LEU A 66 -27.53 12.59 12.12
CA LEU A 66 -27.82 11.81 10.91
C LEU A 66 -26.53 11.20 10.35
N ALA A 67 -25.44 11.96 10.32
CA ALA A 67 -24.14 11.48 9.86
C ALA A 67 -23.56 10.39 10.78
N ASP A 68 -23.59 10.58 12.10
CA ASP A 68 -23.16 9.60 13.11
C ASP A 68 -23.86 8.25 12.88
N ARG A 69 -25.19 8.28 12.77
CA ARG A 69 -26.00 7.07 12.56
C ARG A 69 -25.68 6.35 11.25
N ALA A 70 -25.44 7.08 10.16
CA ALA A 70 -25.12 6.49 8.86
C ALA A 70 -23.65 6.06 8.74
N ALA A 71 -22.75 6.68 9.52
CA ALA A 71 -21.34 6.31 9.56
C ALA A 71 -21.07 5.08 10.43
N ALA A 72 -21.91 4.83 11.44
CA ALA A 72 -21.78 3.75 12.41
C ALA A 72 -21.47 2.39 11.77
N SER A 73 -20.68 1.57 12.46
CA SER A 73 -20.39 0.20 12.04
C SER A 73 -21.64 -0.69 12.11
N PHE A 74 -21.63 -1.76 11.32
CA PHE A 74 -22.78 -2.65 11.17
C PHE A 74 -23.25 -3.30 12.48
N ASP A 75 -22.30 -3.70 13.33
CA ASP A 75 -22.56 -4.23 14.67
C ASP A 75 -23.22 -3.21 15.60
N ARG A 76 -22.98 -1.90 15.42
CA ARG A 76 -23.67 -0.82 16.14
C ARG A 76 -25.09 -0.56 15.61
N TRP A 77 -25.41 -0.89 14.35
CA TRP A 77 -26.75 -0.67 13.78
C TRP A 77 -27.84 -1.45 14.53
N ALA A 78 -27.53 -2.66 14.95
CA ALA A 78 -28.46 -3.54 15.63
C ALA A 78 -28.72 -3.15 17.10
N LEU A 79 -27.93 -2.22 17.64
CA LEU A 79 -28.13 -1.69 18.99
C LEU A 79 -29.19 -0.58 18.98
N PRO A 80 -30.13 -0.58 19.93
CA PRO A 80 -31.05 0.54 20.08
C PRO A 80 -30.31 1.81 20.51
N LYS A 81 -30.96 2.97 20.30
CA LYS A 81 -30.46 4.22 20.85
C LYS A 81 -30.28 4.07 22.37
N PRO A 82 -29.12 4.51 22.92
CA PRO A 82 -28.94 4.53 24.36
C PRO A 82 -29.99 5.44 25.00
N ASP A 83 -30.66 4.97 26.05
CA ASP A 83 -31.59 5.78 26.86
C ASP A 83 -31.18 5.83 28.35
N GLY A 84 -29.95 5.41 28.64
CA GLY A 84 -29.38 5.43 29.99
C GLY A 84 -29.76 4.23 30.87
N GLY A 85 -30.41 3.19 30.33
CA GLY A 85 -30.82 2.02 31.12
C GLY A 85 -29.70 1.10 31.60
N TYR A 86 -28.57 1.04 30.89
CA TYR A 86 -27.40 0.24 31.28
C TYR A 86 -26.10 0.85 30.71
N TRP A 87 -24.96 0.44 31.26
CA TRP A 87 -23.65 0.68 30.67
C TRP A 87 -22.80 -0.58 30.67
N VAL A 88 -21.91 -0.70 29.68
CA VAL A 88 -20.99 -1.85 29.57
C VAL A 88 -19.54 -1.40 29.45
N LYS A 89 -18.64 -2.19 30.05
CA LYS A 89 -17.20 -2.02 29.97
C LYS A 89 -16.64 -2.94 28.89
N ALA A 90 -16.00 -2.37 27.88
CA ALA A 90 -15.22 -3.15 26.92
C ALA A 90 -13.91 -3.59 27.58
N LYS A 91 -13.63 -4.90 27.60
CA LYS A 91 -12.34 -5.41 28.11
C LYS A 91 -11.23 -5.25 27.08
N ALA A 92 -11.57 -5.41 25.81
CA ALA A 92 -10.65 -5.34 24.69
C ALA A 92 -11.30 -4.64 23.49
N LEU A 93 -10.46 -4.12 22.59
CA LEU A 93 -10.81 -3.71 21.24
C LEU A 93 -10.53 -4.89 20.31
N TYR A 94 -11.52 -5.36 19.56
CA TYR A 94 -11.39 -6.46 18.61
C TYR A 94 -11.06 -5.94 17.22
N ASN A 95 -10.28 -6.69 16.44
CA ASN A 95 -10.00 -6.33 15.06
C ASN A 95 -11.25 -6.57 14.17
N PRO A 96 -11.74 -5.57 13.41
CA PRO A 96 -12.96 -5.70 12.62
C PRO A 96 -12.81 -6.61 11.39
N PHE A 97 -11.59 -6.86 10.93
CA PHE A 97 -11.29 -7.75 9.80
C PHE A 97 -11.07 -9.20 10.23
N ASN A 98 -10.62 -9.41 11.47
CA ASN A 98 -10.45 -10.73 12.06
C ASN A 98 -10.61 -10.71 13.58
N VAL A 99 -11.81 -11.06 14.06
CA VAL A 99 -12.19 -10.94 15.47
C VAL A 99 -11.48 -11.94 16.40
N LYS A 100 -10.67 -12.86 15.85
CA LYS A 100 -9.77 -13.70 16.65
C LYS A 100 -8.69 -12.88 17.35
N TYR A 101 -8.42 -11.67 16.83
CA TYR A 101 -7.45 -10.75 17.37
C TYR A 101 -8.15 -9.67 18.19
N SER A 102 -7.57 -9.38 19.35
CA SER A 102 -8.05 -8.33 20.25
C SER A 102 -6.90 -7.69 20.99
N LEU A 103 -7.01 -6.39 21.22
CA LEU A 103 -6.10 -5.61 22.04
C LEU A 103 -6.78 -5.29 23.37
N GLU A 104 -6.18 -5.70 24.48
CA GLU A 104 -6.69 -5.35 25.81
C GLU A 104 -6.69 -3.83 25.99
N ILE A 105 -7.77 -3.29 26.56
CA ILE A 105 -7.87 -1.87 26.85
C ILE A 105 -7.17 -1.62 28.18
N GLU A 106 -5.96 -1.07 28.15
CA GLU A 106 -5.27 -0.66 29.37
C GLU A 106 -5.88 0.64 29.92
N ARG A 107 -6.11 0.67 31.24
CA ARG A 107 -6.65 1.85 31.94
C ARG A 107 -5.48 2.66 32.50
N PRO A 108 -5.17 3.84 31.94
CA PRO A 108 -4.04 4.65 32.39
C PRO A 108 -4.30 5.26 33.77
N ASP A 109 -3.25 5.70 34.47
CA ASP A 109 -3.43 6.50 35.69
C ASP A 109 -4.26 7.76 35.38
N PRO A 110 -5.35 8.05 36.12
CA PRO A 110 -6.26 9.15 35.79
C PRO A 110 -5.59 10.52 35.72
N LYS A 111 -4.59 10.81 36.58
CA LYS A 111 -3.92 12.12 36.58
C LYS A 111 -2.96 12.25 35.41
N ALA A 112 -2.19 11.21 35.12
CA ALA A 112 -1.32 11.17 33.96
C ALA A 112 -2.13 11.28 32.65
N PHE A 113 -3.28 10.61 32.61
CA PHE A 113 -4.20 10.67 31.47
C PHE A 113 -4.79 12.06 31.27
N GLU A 114 -5.29 12.69 32.33
CA GLU A 114 -5.82 14.06 32.29
C GLU A 114 -4.76 15.03 31.74
N ALA A 115 -3.53 14.97 32.26
CA ALA A 115 -2.42 15.80 31.78
C ALA A 115 -2.14 15.56 30.28
N ALA A 116 -2.07 14.31 29.85
CA ALA A 116 -1.82 13.96 28.45
C ALA A 116 -2.95 14.43 27.50
N VAL A 117 -4.20 14.40 27.94
CA VAL A 117 -5.35 14.91 27.16
C VAL A 117 -5.34 16.43 27.08
N LEU A 118 -5.00 17.14 28.16
CA LEU A 118 -4.85 18.61 28.14
C LEU A 118 -3.74 19.04 27.16
N ASP A 119 -2.60 18.34 27.21
CA ASP A 119 -1.49 18.51 26.27
C ASP A 119 -1.89 18.21 24.82
N TYR A 120 -2.69 17.16 24.59
CA TYR A 120 -3.26 16.85 23.27
C TYR A 120 -4.12 18.00 22.74
N VAL A 121 -5.05 18.52 23.55
CA VAL A 121 -5.91 19.64 23.15
C VAL A 121 -5.09 20.88 22.82
N HIS A 122 -4.06 21.16 23.63
CA HIS A 122 -3.11 22.24 23.38
C HIS A 122 -2.36 22.06 22.05
N ASP A 123 -1.79 20.88 21.79
CA ASP A 123 -1.05 20.59 20.56
C ASP A 123 -1.91 20.80 19.32
N VAL A 124 -3.16 20.32 19.32
CA VAL A 124 -4.09 20.51 18.19
C VAL A 124 -4.40 22.00 18.03
N ASN A 125 -4.82 22.67 19.10
CA ASN A 125 -5.20 24.08 19.06
C ASN A 125 -4.06 24.99 18.55
N ASP A 126 -2.81 24.69 18.92
CA ASP A 126 -1.62 25.41 18.46
C ASP A 126 -1.38 25.33 16.95
N VAL A 127 -1.79 24.22 16.32
CA VAL A 127 -1.81 24.09 14.86
C VAL A 127 -2.95 24.92 14.27
N LEU A 128 -4.15 24.81 14.84
CA LEU A 128 -5.36 25.44 14.29
C LEU A 128 -5.35 26.96 14.32
N ARG A 129 -4.73 27.58 15.33
CA ARG A 129 -4.64 29.05 15.48
C ARG A 129 -3.89 29.74 14.35
N GLU A 130 -3.06 29.01 13.60
CA GLU A 130 -2.36 29.56 12.43
C GLU A 130 -3.26 29.69 11.20
N ALA A 131 -4.40 28.98 11.18
CA ALA A 131 -5.28 28.96 10.03
C ALA A 131 -5.86 30.35 9.75
N PRO A 132 -5.90 30.79 8.48
CA PRO A 132 -6.49 32.08 8.13
C PRO A 132 -8.00 31.99 7.87
N SER A 133 -8.56 30.78 7.74
CA SER A 133 -9.96 30.54 7.40
C SER A 133 -10.52 29.29 8.08
N GLU A 134 -11.85 29.16 8.13
CA GLU A 134 -12.52 27.96 8.66
C GLU A 134 -12.14 26.69 7.89
N ARG A 135 -12.06 26.78 6.55
CA ARG A 135 -11.62 25.68 5.68
C ARG A 135 -10.24 25.17 6.11
N ASP A 136 -9.31 26.09 6.27
CA ASP A 136 -7.93 25.77 6.59
C ASP A 136 -7.79 25.23 8.00
N ALA A 137 -8.55 25.78 8.95
CA ALA A 137 -8.62 25.27 10.31
C ALA A 137 -9.18 23.83 10.32
N TYR A 138 -10.21 23.54 9.52
CA TYR A 138 -10.75 22.18 9.41
C TYR A 138 -9.74 21.20 8.78
N MET A 139 -9.03 21.61 7.72
CA MET A 139 -7.95 20.83 7.11
C MET A 139 -6.86 20.48 8.12
N LEU A 140 -6.42 21.46 8.92
CA LEU A 140 -5.42 21.26 9.96
C LEU A 140 -5.95 20.40 11.11
N LEU A 141 -7.22 20.52 11.48
CA LEU A 141 -7.86 19.69 12.51
C LEU A 141 -7.90 18.23 12.08
N TYR A 142 -8.34 17.96 10.85
CA TYR A 142 -8.33 16.61 10.28
C TYR A 142 -6.92 16.01 10.32
N ALA A 143 -5.90 16.80 9.97
CA ALA A 143 -4.50 16.34 9.92
C ALA A 143 -3.89 16.06 11.30
N SER A 144 -4.27 16.82 12.33
CA SER A 144 -3.56 16.87 13.62
C SER A 144 -4.23 16.08 14.73
N ALA A 145 -5.55 15.87 14.71
CA ALA A 145 -6.28 15.25 15.81
C ALA A 145 -5.74 13.85 16.17
N GLU A 146 -5.73 12.91 15.24
CA GLU A 146 -5.27 11.54 15.54
C GLU A 146 -3.75 11.46 15.76
N LEU A 147 -2.96 12.26 15.02
CA LEU A 147 -1.51 12.29 15.19
C LEU A 147 -1.10 12.77 16.58
N ALA A 148 -1.70 13.86 17.05
CA ALA A 148 -1.40 14.41 18.37
C ALA A 148 -1.81 13.42 19.47
N TRP A 149 -2.95 12.74 19.32
CA TRP A 149 -3.38 11.68 20.24
C TRP A 149 -2.34 10.56 20.34
N ALA A 150 -1.90 10.02 19.21
CA ALA A 150 -0.90 8.96 19.15
C ALA A 150 0.47 9.41 19.72
N LEU A 151 0.90 10.64 19.42
CA LEU A 151 2.15 11.20 19.94
C LEU A 151 2.15 11.41 21.45
N ARG A 152 0.98 11.67 22.05
CA ARG A 152 0.82 11.76 23.51
C ARG A 152 0.71 10.40 24.19
N GLY A 153 0.86 9.30 23.44
CA GLY A 153 0.84 7.94 23.98
C GLY A 153 -0.52 7.53 24.53
N LEU A 154 -1.60 8.20 24.08
CA LEU A 154 -2.95 7.92 24.53
C LEU A 154 -3.49 6.64 23.85
N PRO A 155 -4.29 5.83 24.57
CA PRO A 155 -4.71 4.52 24.11
C PRO A 155 -5.68 4.58 22.92
N ALA A 156 -5.71 3.51 22.13
CA ALA A 156 -6.78 3.28 21.18
C ALA A 156 -8.03 2.80 21.92
N LEU A 157 -9.14 3.52 21.75
CA LEU A 157 -10.39 3.25 22.44
C LEU A 157 -11.51 2.95 21.44
N PRO A 158 -12.43 2.03 21.77
CA PRO A 158 -13.55 1.71 20.90
C PRO A 158 -14.51 2.90 20.79
N ALA A 159 -15.11 3.07 19.61
CA ALA A 159 -16.17 4.07 19.40
C ALA A 159 -17.41 3.79 20.28
N ASP A 160 -17.73 2.51 20.48
CA ASP A 160 -18.85 2.06 21.32
C ASP A 160 -18.40 0.87 22.17
N THR A 161 -18.51 0.97 23.49
CA THR A 161 -18.09 -0.12 24.38
C THR A 161 -18.97 -1.36 24.25
N ARG A 162 -20.20 -1.22 23.72
CA ARG A 162 -21.12 -2.34 23.44
C ARG A 162 -20.67 -3.14 22.22
N ALA A 163 -20.00 -2.52 21.26
CA ALA A 163 -19.53 -3.13 20.03
C ALA A 163 -18.07 -2.69 19.75
N PRO A 164 -17.09 -3.23 20.50
CA PRO A 164 -15.74 -2.69 20.52
C PRO A 164 -14.88 -3.21 19.36
N THR A 165 -15.29 -2.98 18.12
CA THR A 165 -14.61 -3.48 16.90
C THR A 165 -13.93 -2.39 16.07
N HIS A 166 -14.31 -1.13 16.26
CA HIS A 166 -13.75 0.01 15.53
C HIS A 166 -13.26 1.06 16.53
N THR A 167 -12.17 1.76 16.20
CA THR A 167 -11.68 2.84 17.06
C THR A 167 -12.59 4.06 16.98
N VAL A 168 -12.57 4.89 18.02
CA VAL A 168 -13.28 6.17 18.02
C VAL A 168 -12.86 7.05 16.83
N PHE A 169 -11.58 7.06 16.44
CA PHE A 169 -11.11 7.86 15.31
C PHE A 169 -11.66 7.35 13.97
N ASP A 170 -11.71 6.03 13.76
CA ASP A 170 -12.33 5.47 12.55
C ASP A 170 -13.78 5.94 12.40
N HIS A 171 -14.52 5.97 13.51
CA HIS A 171 -15.89 6.45 13.55
C HIS A 171 -16.00 7.97 13.34
N LEU A 172 -15.15 8.77 13.99
CA LEU A 172 -15.15 10.23 13.87
C LEU A 172 -14.83 10.68 12.43
N TYR A 173 -13.80 10.10 11.81
CA TYR A 173 -13.44 10.39 10.42
C TYR A 173 -14.53 9.94 9.44
N ALA A 174 -15.14 8.77 9.67
CA ALA A 174 -16.27 8.31 8.87
C ALA A 174 -17.49 9.23 9.00
N THR A 175 -17.78 9.72 10.20
CA THR A 175 -18.87 10.66 10.46
C THR A 175 -18.63 11.98 9.72
N ALA A 176 -17.39 12.49 9.76
CA ALA A 176 -16.99 13.64 8.97
C ALA A 176 -17.18 13.40 7.46
N SER A 177 -16.78 12.23 6.92
CA SER A 177 -17.00 11.90 5.50
C SER A 177 -18.48 11.88 5.12
N VAL A 178 -19.35 11.32 5.98
CA VAL A 178 -20.80 11.29 5.74
C VAL A 178 -21.41 12.70 5.77
N MET A 179 -20.77 13.69 6.39
CA MET A 179 -21.22 15.09 6.31
C MET A 179 -21.20 15.64 4.89
N ASN A 180 -20.44 15.05 3.96
CA ASN A 180 -20.57 15.37 2.54
C ASN A 180 -21.97 15.04 2.04
N TRP A 181 -22.58 13.94 2.51
CA TRP A 181 -23.94 13.58 2.13
C TRP A 181 -25.03 14.22 3.00
N ALA A 182 -24.72 14.58 4.25
CA ALA A 182 -25.66 15.16 5.20
C ALA A 182 -25.86 16.69 5.00
N GLY A 183 -26.45 17.08 3.86
CA GLY A 183 -26.81 18.47 3.56
C GLY A 183 -27.88 19.07 4.49
N GLU A 184 -28.19 20.36 4.29
CA GLU A 184 -29.14 21.11 5.16
C GLU A 184 -30.58 20.58 5.17
N GLY A 185 -30.95 19.75 4.18
CA GLY A 185 -32.30 19.21 4.01
C GLY A 185 -32.68 18.05 4.93
N GLY A 186 -31.84 17.68 5.90
CA GLY A 186 -32.14 16.61 6.88
C GLY A 186 -32.26 15.20 6.29
N ARG A 187 -31.73 15.00 5.07
CA ARG A 187 -31.69 13.72 4.35
C ARG A 187 -30.37 13.61 3.61
N LEU A 188 -29.82 12.40 3.56
CA LEU A 188 -28.58 12.13 2.83
C LEU A 188 -28.75 12.33 1.32
N ARG A 189 -27.89 13.13 0.68
CA ARG A 189 -27.85 13.36 -0.77
C ARG A 189 -26.41 13.52 -1.20
N GLY A 190 -26.06 13.11 -2.40
CA GLY A 190 -24.70 13.26 -2.91
C GLY A 190 -24.35 12.17 -3.90
N CYS A 191 -23.05 11.96 -4.07
CA CYS A 191 -22.51 10.98 -5.00
C CYS A 191 -21.33 10.22 -4.39
N LEU A 192 -21.20 8.95 -4.75
CA LEU A 192 -20.00 8.15 -4.56
C LEU A 192 -19.26 8.07 -5.90
N LEU A 193 -18.00 8.51 -5.95
CA LEU A 193 -17.18 8.56 -7.15
C LEU A 193 -16.00 7.58 -7.00
N GLU A 194 -15.71 6.83 -8.05
CA GLU A 194 -14.44 6.13 -8.26
C GLU A 194 -13.70 6.78 -9.43
N VAL A 195 -12.43 7.08 -9.23
CA VAL A 195 -11.47 7.46 -10.27
C VAL A 195 -10.33 6.47 -10.30
N ASP A 196 -9.85 6.11 -11.49
CA ASP A 196 -8.80 5.11 -11.65
C ASP A 196 -7.92 5.38 -12.89
N ILE A 197 -6.63 5.06 -12.78
CA ILE A 197 -5.69 4.94 -13.90
C ILE A 197 -5.54 3.44 -14.21
N PRO A 198 -6.24 2.91 -15.22
CA PRO A 198 -6.17 1.49 -15.53
C PRO A 198 -4.78 1.11 -16.08
N GLY A 199 -4.34 -0.11 -15.79
CA GLY A 199 -3.10 -0.66 -16.35
C GLY A 199 -1.81 -0.03 -15.79
N ILE A 200 -1.80 0.37 -14.51
CA ILE A 200 -0.63 1.00 -13.86
C ILE A 200 0.68 0.21 -14.06
N GLN A 201 0.61 -1.13 -14.09
CA GLN A 201 1.78 -1.99 -14.28
C GLN A 201 2.49 -1.73 -15.61
N LYS A 202 1.76 -1.30 -16.65
CA LYS A 202 2.33 -0.93 -17.94
C LYS A 202 3.07 0.41 -17.89
N ILE A 203 2.51 1.38 -17.16
CA ILE A 203 3.12 2.71 -16.99
C ILE A 203 4.40 2.59 -16.15
N ILE A 204 4.34 1.82 -15.07
CA ILE A 204 5.45 1.56 -14.15
C ILE A 204 6.51 0.67 -14.82
N GLY A 205 6.08 -0.38 -15.53
CA GLY A 205 6.95 -1.35 -16.21
C GLY A 205 7.61 -0.84 -17.49
N SER A 206 7.19 0.32 -18.01
CA SER A 206 7.88 1.04 -19.08
C SER A 206 9.22 1.60 -18.55
N ALA A 207 10.22 0.75 -18.36
CA ALA A 207 11.39 1.11 -17.60
C ALA A 207 12.63 0.35 -18.06
N ARG A 208 13.78 1.02 -18.00
CA ARG A 208 15.10 0.41 -18.24
C ARG A 208 16.00 0.46 -17.01
N LYS A 209 15.77 1.41 -16.11
CA LYS A 209 16.51 1.60 -14.84
C LYS A 209 15.58 1.50 -13.65
N ALA A 210 16.11 1.23 -12.45
CA ALA A 210 15.35 1.29 -11.21
C ALA A 210 14.63 2.63 -11.03
N GLY A 211 15.29 3.75 -11.35
CA GLY A 211 14.70 5.08 -11.29
C GLY A 211 13.52 5.29 -12.26
N ASP A 212 13.43 4.55 -13.38
CA ASP A 212 12.29 4.65 -14.30
C ASP A 212 11.01 4.08 -13.68
N TYR A 213 11.14 3.00 -12.89
CA TYR A 213 10.04 2.42 -12.12
C TYR A 213 9.51 3.41 -11.09
N SER A 214 10.41 3.96 -10.26
CA SER A 214 10.06 4.97 -9.27
C SER A 214 9.47 6.22 -9.92
N ALA A 215 9.96 6.61 -11.10
CA ALA A 215 9.43 7.72 -11.88
C ALA A 215 7.99 7.48 -12.37
N GLY A 216 7.72 6.30 -12.96
CA GLY A 216 6.39 5.92 -13.41
C GLY A 216 5.41 5.85 -12.24
N SER A 217 5.84 5.28 -11.12
CA SER A 217 5.04 5.20 -9.90
C SER A 217 4.73 6.59 -9.31
N LEU A 218 5.73 7.47 -9.21
CA LEU A 218 5.56 8.84 -8.73
C LEU A 218 4.58 9.62 -9.62
N LEU A 219 4.65 9.46 -10.93
CA LEU A 219 3.72 10.10 -11.87
C LEU A 219 2.27 9.66 -11.63
N VAL A 220 2.02 8.36 -11.48
CA VAL A 220 0.68 7.80 -11.20
C VAL A 220 0.16 8.32 -9.86
N SER A 221 1.00 8.23 -8.83
CA SER A 221 0.72 8.69 -7.47
C SER A 221 0.32 10.17 -7.43
N LEU A 222 1.11 11.05 -8.07
CA LEU A 222 0.82 12.48 -8.15
C LEU A 222 -0.44 12.77 -8.98
N ALA A 223 -0.67 12.06 -10.09
CA ALA A 223 -1.83 12.28 -10.94
C ALA A 223 -3.14 12.01 -10.19
N ILE A 224 -3.23 10.90 -9.45
CA ILE A 224 -4.39 10.58 -8.62
C ILE A 224 -4.47 11.51 -7.41
N TRP A 225 -3.35 11.75 -6.71
CA TRP A 225 -3.33 12.64 -5.55
C TRP A 225 -3.82 14.04 -5.88
N LEU A 226 -3.31 14.68 -6.94
CA LEU A 226 -3.70 16.04 -7.34
C LEU A 226 -5.15 16.10 -7.82
N THR A 227 -5.67 15.00 -8.37
CA THR A 227 -7.09 14.89 -8.75
C THR A 227 -7.96 14.85 -7.50
N ALA A 228 -7.61 14.01 -6.52
CA ALA A 228 -8.29 13.94 -5.24
C ALA A 228 -8.15 15.24 -4.43
N TRP A 229 -6.98 15.88 -4.47
CA TRP A 229 -6.69 17.13 -3.76
C TRP A 229 -7.61 18.27 -4.20
N GLN A 230 -7.95 18.36 -5.48
CA GLN A 230 -8.90 19.39 -5.94
C GLN A 230 -10.28 19.24 -5.28
N TYR A 231 -10.74 18.00 -5.06
CA TYR A 231 -11.95 17.75 -4.27
C TYR A 231 -11.75 18.06 -2.80
N MET A 232 -10.62 17.65 -2.21
CA MET A 232 -10.32 17.96 -0.81
C MET A 232 -10.27 19.47 -0.57
N ARG A 233 -9.62 20.23 -1.44
CA ARG A 233 -9.53 21.69 -1.38
C ARG A 233 -10.90 22.37 -1.45
N ALA A 234 -11.85 21.78 -2.18
CA ALA A 234 -13.22 22.31 -2.33
C ALA A 234 -14.14 21.88 -1.18
N HIS A 235 -14.03 20.63 -0.72
CA HIS A 235 -15.03 19.99 0.14
C HIS A 235 -14.50 19.57 1.50
N GLY A 236 -13.20 19.43 1.68
CA GLY A 236 -12.57 18.92 2.90
C GLY A 236 -11.83 17.60 2.66
N PRO A 237 -10.83 17.26 3.49
CA PRO A 237 -10.03 16.04 3.33
C PRO A 237 -10.87 14.77 3.46
N ASP A 238 -11.95 14.83 4.24
CA ASP A 238 -12.93 13.77 4.44
C ASP A 238 -13.75 13.40 3.19
N ALA A 239 -13.63 14.17 2.10
CA ALA A 239 -14.20 13.81 0.80
C ALA A 239 -13.46 12.62 0.14
N LEU A 240 -12.19 12.39 0.47
CA LEU A 240 -11.42 11.24 0.02
C LEU A 240 -11.58 10.08 1.02
N LEU A 241 -12.27 9.02 0.62
CA LEU A 241 -12.51 7.85 1.47
C LEU A 241 -11.32 6.89 1.47
N SER A 242 -10.81 6.58 0.28
CA SER A 242 -9.68 5.67 0.12
C SER A 242 -8.90 6.02 -1.15
N PRO A 243 -7.56 6.01 -1.12
CA PRO A 243 -6.71 5.87 0.07
C PRO A 243 -6.88 7.08 1.01
N THR A 244 -6.87 6.83 2.32
CA THR A 244 -7.19 7.87 3.31
C THR A 244 -6.12 8.96 3.34
N PRO A 245 -6.49 10.24 3.58
CA PRO A 245 -5.52 11.28 3.92
C PRO A 245 -4.87 11.07 5.31
N ARG A 246 -5.49 10.28 6.20
CA ARG A 246 -4.93 9.94 7.52
C ARG A 246 -3.56 9.30 7.32
N PHE A 247 -2.53 9.82 7.98
CA PHE A 247 -1.14 9.33 7.89
C PHE A 247 -0.50 9.38 6.49
N ASN A 248 -1.18 9.91 5.46
CA ASN A 248 -0.63 9.99 4.11
C ASN A 248 0.37 11.15 4.01
N PRO A 249 1.66 10.92 3.70
CA PRO A 249 2.68 11.97 3.66
C PRO A 249 2.37 13.06 2.64
N LEU A 250 1.71 12.73 1.52
CA LEU A 250 1.31 13.72 0.51
C LEU A 250 0.34 14.75 1.08
N PHE A 251 -0.53 14.35 2.02
CA PHE A 251 -1.46 15.27 2.67
C PHE A 251 -0.72 16.36 3.45
N TYR A 252 0.22 15.96 4.30
CA TYR A 252 0.97 16.90 5.15
C TYR A 252 1.89 17.81 4.34
N LEU A 253 2.50 17.29 3.27
CA LEU A 253 3.28 18.10 2.33
C LEU A 253 2.41 19.11 1.56
N GLN A 254 1.22 18.69 1.14
CA GLN A 254 0.29 19.59 0.45
C GLN A 254 -0.21 20.71 1.38
N LEU A 255 -0.49 20.38 2.66
CA LEU A 255 -0.87 21.37 3.67
C LEU A 255 0.25 22.38 3.91
N GLU A 256 1.51 21.93 4.03
CA GLU A 256 2.67 22.83 4.17
C GLU A 256 2.73 23.84 3.02
N ARG A 257 2.43 23.39 1.79
CA ARG A 257 2.53 24.21 0.59
C ARG A 257 1.39 25.22 0.43
N GLU A 258 0.15 24.85 0.77
CA GLU A 258 -1.03 25.68 0.48
C GLU A 258 -1.63 26.38 1.69
N ILE A 259 -1.36 25.91 2.91
CA ILE A 259 -2.09 26.35 4.10
C ILE A 259 -1.15 26.89 5.17
N ARG A 260 -1.38 28.12 5.62
CA ARG A 260 -0.69 28.68 6.80
C ARG A 260 -1.03 27.82 8.03
N GLY A 261 0.00 27.31 8.69
CA GLY A 261 -0.11 26.29 9.75
C GLY A 261 0.23 24.87 9.29
N GLY A 262 0.28 24.62 7.98
CA GLY A 262 0.64 23.32 7.40
C GLY A 262 2.03 22.84 7.81
N GLY A 263 3.00 23.76 7.98
CA GLY A 263 4.33 23.43 8.52
C GLY A 263 4.29 22.84 9.94
N LYS A 264 3.38 23.29 10.81
CA LYS A 264 3.19 22.70 12.15
C LYS A 264 2.58 21.30 12.05
N ALA A 265 1.60 21.10 11.16
CA ALA A 265 1.02 19.78 10.91
C ALA A 265 2.04 18.79 10.34
N LEU A 266 2.88 19.23 9.40
CA LEU A 266 4.01 18.44 8.89
C LEU A 266 5.04 18.13 9.98
N GLY A 267 5.27 19.06 10.91
CA GLY A 267 6.09 18.81 12.11
C GLY A 267 5.53 17.70 13.00
N LEU A 268 4.21 17.67 13.25
CA LEU A 268 3.55 16.55 13.95
C LEU A 268 3.74 15.23 13.20
N TYR A 269 3.48 15.21 11.89
CA TYR A 269 3.66 14.02 11.06
C TYR A 269 5.11 13.51 11.10
N SER A 270 6.08 14.41 11.02
CA SER A 270 7.50 14.06 11.06
C SER A 270 7.88 13.43 12.41
N ARG A 271 7.36 13.96 13.53
CA ARG A 271 7.51 13.31 14.84
C ARG A 271 6.86 11.93 14.86
N PHE A 272 5.66 11.80 14.31
CA PHE A 272 4.96 10.50 14.24
C PHE A 272 5.77 9.47 13.44
N ALA A 273 6.25 9.83 12.25
CA ALA A 273 7.07 8.95 11.43
C ALA A 273 8.40 8.56 12.12
N ALA A 274 9.10 9.52 12.74
CA ALA A 274 10.36 9.26 13.43
C ALA A 274 10.18 8.43 14.71
N GLU A 275 9.27 8.87 15.58
CA GLU A 275 9.13 8.33 16.93
C GLU A 275 8.25 7.08 16.94
N ILE A 276 7.08 7.14 16.29
CA ILE A 276 6.07 6.09 16.36
C ILE A 276 6.34 5.01 15.31
N LEU A 277 6.51 5.39 14.04
CA LEU A 277 6.82 4.43 12.98
C LEU A 277 8.28 3.99 13.01
N GLY A 278 9.20 4.77 13.60
CA GLY A 278 10.59 4.38 13.81
C GLY A 278 11.48 4.54 12.58
N PHE A 279 11.19 5.49 11.69
CA PHE A 279 12.09 5.87 10.60
C PHE A 279 13.37 6.50 11.19
N ARG A 280 14.50 5.79 11.11
CA ARG A 280 15.76 6.20 11.76
C ARG A 280 16.40 7.39 11.06
N GLU A 281 16.27 7.42 9.75
CA GLU A 281 16.64 8.52 8.87
C GLU A 281 16.04 9.83 9.40
N LEU A 282 14.79 9.78 9.90
CA LEU A 282 14.06 10.92 10.48
C LEU A 282 14.51 11.31 11.88
N ALA A 283 14.97 10.36 12.67
CA ALA A 283 15.50 10.65 14.00
C ALA A 283 16.84 11.38 13.93
N GLU A 284 17.67 11.12 12.91
CA GLU A 284 18.99 11.72 12.72
C GLU A 284 18.90 13.15 12.16
N ALA A 285 18.06 13.38 11.14
CA ALA A 285 17.82 14.71 10.54
C ALA A 285 17.20 15.73 11.52
N ARG A 286 16.56 15.27 12.60
CA ARG A 286 16.04 16.13 13.68
C ARG A 286 17.14 16.97 14.35
N ARG A 287 18.41 16.54 14.28
CA ARG A 287 19.55 17.31 14.79
C ARG A 287 19.90 18.52 13.92
N GLU A 288 19.42 18.56 12.68
CA GLU A 288 19.78 19.56 11.66
C GLU A 288 18.63 20.51 11.28
N GLY A 289 17.41 20.30 11.82
CA GLY A 289 16.30 21.25 11.66
C GLY A 289 15.45 21.09 10.38
N GLU A 290 15.57 19.98 9.66
CA GLU A 290 15.02 19.81 8.30
C GLU A 290 13.87 18.78 8.18
N ALA A 291 12.86 18.80 9.05
CA ALA A 291 11.77 17.80 9.05
C ALA A 291 11.06 17.65 7.68
N GLY A 292 10.81 18.77 6.98
CA GLY A 292 10.19 18.75 5.65
C GLY A 292 11.07 18.19 4.53
N SER A 293 12.40 18.33 4.63
CA SER A 293 13.38 17.77 3.67
C SER A 293 13.25 16.26 3.58
N LEU A 294 13.01 15.63 4.73
CA LEU A 294 13.04 14.18 4.83
C LEU A 294 11.70 13.49 4.52
N VAL A 295 10.57 14.11 4.84
CA VAL A 295 9.28 13.61 4.34
C VAL A 295 9.23 13.70 2.82
N ARG A 296 9.82 14.75 2.22
CA ARG A 296 10.01 14.84 0.76
C ARG A 296 10.92 13.72 0.24
N PHE A 297 12.01 13.40 0.94
CA PHE A 297 12.87 12.27 0.61
C PHE A 297 12.11 10.93 0.66
N LEU A 298 11.23 10.70 1.64
CA LEU A 298 10.42 9.50 1.70
C LEU A 298 9.49 9.37 0.49
N VAL A 299 8.78 10.45 0.15
CA VAL A 299 7.82 10.45 -0.97
C VAL A 299 8.51 10.35 -2.33
N SER A 300 9.74 10.88 -2.49
CA SER A 300 10.50 10.71 -3.73
C SER A 300 11.11 9.33 -3.89
N ARG A 301 11.25 8.57 -2.79
CA ARG A 301 11.78 7.20 -2.79
C ARG A 301 10.70 6.14 -2.87
N ALA A 302 9.47 6.44 -2.45
CA ALA A 302 8.36 5.50 -2.49
C ALA A 302 7.01 6.20 -2.66
N SER A 303 6.24 5.71 -3.63
CA SER A 303 4.85 6.13 -3.81
C SER A 303 3.92 5.30 -2.94
N VAL A 304 3.09 5.98 -2.15
CA VAL A 304 2.06 5.36 -1.30
C VAL A 304 0.62 5.63 -1.75
N MET A 305 0.45 6.36 -2.85
CA MET A 305 -0.85 6.62 -3.45
C MET A 305 -1.13 5.61 -4.58
N PRO A 306 -2.10 4.69 -4.43
CA PRO A 306 -2.52 3.80 -5.51
C PRO A 306 -3.14 4.52 -6.70
N GLY A 307 -3.30 3.79 -7.81
CA GLY A 307 -3.93 4.26 -9.05
C GLY A 307 -5.44 4.50 -8.97
N THR A 308 -6.09 4.08 -7.89
CA THR A 308 -7.55 4.20 -7.67
C THR A 308 -7.84 5.09 -6.47
N ALA A 309 -8.86 5.95 -6.57
CA ALA A 309 -9.39 6.69 -5.43
C ALA A 309 -10.94 6.67 -5.39
N TYR A 310 -11.48 6.56 -4.18
CA TYR A 310 -12.90 6.61 -3.87
C TYR A 310 -13.24 7.89 -3.13
N LEU A 311 -14.23 8.64 -3.62
CA LEU A 311 -14.63 9.93 -3.06
C LEU A 311 -16.11 9.98 -2.70
N MET A 312 -16.41 10.60 -1.56
CA MET A 312 -17.75 10.87 -1.06
C MET A 312 -18.06 12.36 -1.27
N LEU A 313 -18.83 12.64 -2.31
CA LEU A 313 -19.07 14.00 -2.79
C LEU A 313 -20.46 14.52 -2.42
N PRO A 314 -20.61 15.83 -2.16
CA PRO A 314 -21.89 16.40 -1.75
C PRO A 314 -22.96 16.45 -2.85
N ASP A 315 -22.54 16.40 -4.11
CA ASP A 315 -23.44 16.31 -5.25
C ASP A 315 -22.76 15.62 -6.44
N CYS A 316 -23.56 15.22 -7.43
CA CYS A 316 -23.07 14.50 -8.60
C CYS A 316 -22.50 15.42 -9.69
N GLY A 317 -22.80 16.72 -9.65
CA GLY A 317 -22.15 17.70 -10.52
C GLY A 317 -20.66 17.84 -10.21
N GLU A 318 -20.26 17.64 -8.96
CA GLU A 318 -18.85 17.49 -8.60
C GLU A 318 -18.24 16.22 -9.21
N ALA A 319 -18.95 15.09 -9.19
CA ALA A 319 -18.46 13.84 -9.77
C ALA A 319 -18.24 13.93 -11.29
N GLU A 320 -19.06 14.70 -12.00
CA GLU A 320 -18.94 14.95 -13.43
C GLU A 320 -17.68 15.74 -13.81
N LYS A 321 -17.07 16.47 -12.88
CA LYS A 321 -15.83 17.23 -13.09
C LYS A 321 -14.56 16.36 -13.06
N ALA A 322 -14.69 15.07 -12.78
CA ALA A 322 -13.54 14.17 -12.65
C ALA A 322 -12.59 14.19 -13.87
N PRO A 323 -13.06 14.20 -15.13
CA PRO A 323 -12.19 14.33 -16.30
C PRO A 323 -11.40 15.65 -16.33
N ASP A 324 -12.04 16.76 -15.97
CA ASP A 324 -11.41 18.08 -15.97
C ASP A 324 -10.38 18.20 -14.84
N TYR A 325 -10.70 17.66 -13.66
CA TYR A 325 -9.77 17.67 -12.53
C TYR A 325 -8.55 16.81 -12.85
N PHE A 326 -8.74 15.66 -13.50
CA PHE A 326 -7.63 14.83 -13.96
C PHE A 326 -6.77 15.53 -15.00
N ASP A 327 -7.37 16.16 -16.02
CA ASP A 327 -6.64 16.90 -17.05
C ASP A 327 -5.87 18.10 -16.46
N ARG A 328 -6.42 18.78 -15.46
CA ARG A 328 -5.70 19.83 -14.71
C ARG A 328 -4.52 19.28 -13.90
N SER A 329 -4.69 18.15 -13.21
CA SER A 329 -3.61 17.48 -12.49
C SER A 329 -2.44 17.13 -13.40
N LEU A 330 -2.74 16.53 -14.55
CA LEU A 330 -1.75 16.19 -15.57
C LEU A 330 -1.06 17.44 -16.14
N THR A 331 -1.82 18.51 -16.35
CA THR A 331 -1.27 19.80 -16.81
C THR A 331 -0.31 20.38 -15.77
N ALA A 332 -0.70 20.40 -14.50
CA ALA A 332 0.13 20.91 -13.41
C ALA A 332 1.45 20.13 -13.27
N ILE A 333 1.41 18.79 -13.38
CA ILE A 333 2.62 17.95 -13.36
C ILE A 333 3.54 18.31 -14.52
N ARG A 334 3.02 18.35 -15.75
CA ARG A 334 3.81 18.70 -16.93
C ARG A 334 4.43 20.10 -16.77
N ASP A 335 3.63 21.09 -16.40
CA ASP A 335 4.08 22.48 -16.36
C ASP A 335 5.09 22.71 -15.23
N ALA A 336 4.97 21.98 -14.11
CA ALA A 336 5.96 21.99 -13.02
C ALA A 336 7.30 21.41 -13.48
N VAL A 337 7.30 20.32 -14.25
CA VAL A 337 8.51 19.74 -14.84
C VAL A 337 9.16 20.69 -15.84
N LEU A 338 8.35 21.47 -16.55
CA LEU A 338 8.78 22.56 -17.43
C LEU A 338 9.19 23.83 -16.67
N GLY A 339 9.28 23.77 -15.33
CA GLY A 339 9.83 24.83 -14.50
C GLY A 339 8.84 25.95 -14.17
N SER A 340 7.54 25.75 -14.40
CA SER A 340 6.52 26.71 -13.96
C SER A 340 6.39 26.66 -12.44
N GLU A 341 6.50 27.82 -11.78
CA GLU A 341 6.40 27.92 -10.32
C GLU A 341 4.94 28.02 -9.83
N ASP A 342 4.08 28.64 -10.64
CA ASP A 342 2.66 28.90 -10.33
C ASP A 342 1.71 27.90 -11.00
N VAL A 343 1.87 26.60 -10.72
CA VAL A 343 0.95 25.56 -11.21
C VAL A 343 -0.23 25.37 -10.27
N ASP A 344 -1.42 25.11 -10.82
CA ASP A 344 -2.65 24.83 -10.08
C ASP A 344 -3.29 23.51 -10.56
N PRO A 345 -3.45 22.48 -9.71
CA PRO A 345 -3.04 22.44 -8.30
C PRO A 345 -1.51 22.39 -8.10
N PRO A 346 -0.96 23.00 -7.04
CA PRO A 346 0.47 22.92 -6.76
C PRO A 346 0.86 21.50 -6.34
N LEU A 347 2.04 21.04 -6.77
CA LEU A 347 2.55 19.72 -6.40
C LEU A 347 2.93 19.68 -4.90
N PRO A 348 2.63 18.58 -4.17
CA PRO A 348 3.01 18.45 -2.76
C PRO A 348 4.53 18.44 -2.57
N ILE A 349 5.28 17.99 -3.57
CA ILE A 349 6.74 18.00 -3.57
C ILE A 349 7.28 19.13 -4.48
N PRO A 350 8.18 20.00 -3.98
CA PRO A 350 8.86 20.97 -4.83
C PRO A 350 9.81 20.24 -5.80
N LEU A 351 9.92 20.76 -7.04
CA LEU A 351 10.81 20.21 -8.06
C LEU A 351 12.04 21.11 -8.21
N GLY A 352 13.24 20.53 -8.05
CA GLY A 352 14.52 21.22 -8.23
C GLY A 352 14.92 21.36 -9.70
N VAL A 353 14.11 22.07 -10.49
CA VAL A 353 14.29 22.19 -11.95
C VAL A 353 15.48 23.10 -12.28
N ASP A 354 16.48 22.54 -12.98
CA ASP A 354 17.60 23.29 -13.54
C ASP A 354 17.32 23.68 -14.99
N ARG A 355 16.88 24.92 -15.22
CA ARG A 355 16.57 25.41 -16.57
C ARG A 355 17.80 25.47 -17.50
N GLY A 356 19.01 25.48 -16.94
CA GLY A 356 20.24 25.47 -17.70
C GLY A 356 20.64 24.08 -18.19
N SER A 357 20.15 23.03 -17.55
CA SER A 357 20.63 21.67 -17.81
C SER A 357 20.22 21.14 -19.19
N PRO A 358 21.09 20.32 -19.83
CA PRO A 358 20.75 19.57 -21.03
C PRO A 358 19.44 18.78 -20.93
N ILE A 359 19.18 18.19 -19.76
CA ILE A 359 18.01 17.34 -19.50
C ILE A 359 16.73 18.17 -19.58
N HIS A 360 16.70 19.34 -18.93
CA HIS A 360 15.52 20.20 -18.92
C HIS A 360 15.21 20.76 -20.31
N LYS A 361 16.22 21.31 -21.00
CA LYS A 361 16.04 21.86 -22.36
C LYS A 361 15.47 20.82 -23.33
N LEU A 362 15.98 19.58 -23.25
CA LEU A 362 15.49 18.50 -24.11
C LEU A 362 14.07 18.07 -23.75
N ALA A 363 13.74 18.01 -22.44
CA ALA A 363 12.39 17.74 -21.97
C ALA A 363 11.41 18.83 -22.43
N GLU A 364 11.80 20.10 -22.36
CA GLU A 364 10.99 21.23 -22.83
C GLU A 364 10.61 21.08 -24.30
N GLU A 365 11.57 20.77 -25.17
CA GLU A 365 11.28 20.57 -26.59
C GLU A 365 10.37 19.36 -26.84
N ALA A 366 10.60 18.25 -26.15
CA ALA A 366 9.86 17.01 -26.34
C ALA A 366 8.40 17.10 -25.85
N LEU A 367 8.16 17.83 -24.75
CA LEU A 367 6.88 17.87 -24.06
C LEU A 367 5.97 19.01 -24.53
N ARG A 368 6.48 19.97 -25.31
CA ARG A 368 5.75 21.17 -25.75
C ARG A 368 4.42 20.92 -26.47
N GLN A 369 4.29 19.78 -27.16
CA GLN A 369 3.08 19.40 -27.91
C GLN A 369 2.39 18.16 -27.33
N MET A 370 2.60 17.83 -26.04
CA MET A 370 2.03 16.64 -25.43
C MET A 370 0.49 16.70 -25.40
N PRO A 371 -0.23 15.65 -25.86
CA PRO A 371 -1.69 15.64 -25.90
C PRO A 371 -2.28 15.43 -24.49
N MET A 372 -3.54 15.83 -24.32
CA MET A 372 -4.29 15.64 -23.06
C MET A 372 -5.54 14.76 -23.28
N PRO A 373 -5.85 13.85 -22.34
CA PRO A 373 -4.94 13.36 -21.30
C PRO A 373 -3.77 12.58 -21.92
N TYR A 374 -2.62 12.55 -21.24
CA TYR A 374 -1.48 11.70 -21.64
C TYR A 374 -1.38 10.39 -20.84
N LEU A 375 -2.20 10.23 -19.80
CA LEU A 375 -2.42 8.95 -19.11
C LEU A 375 -3.84 8.45 -19.39
N GLN A 376 -4.04 7.14 -19.27
CA GLN A 376 -5.40 6.59 -19.27
C GLN A 376 -6.12 7.00 -17.99
N PHE A 377 -7.43 7.22 -18.11
CA PHE A 377 -8.29 7.59 -17.01
C PHE A 377 -9.63 6.90 -17.17
N ARG A 378 -10.20 6.40 -16.08
CA ARG A 378 -11.60 6.00 -16.05
C ARG A 378 -12.25 6.49 -14.77
N TYR A 379 -13.54 6.79 -14.87
CA TYR A 379 -14.33 7.19 -13.72
C TYR A 379 -15.73 6.62 -13.80
N ARG A 380 -16.36 6.46 -12.64
CA ARG A 380 -17.78 6.11 -12.50
C ARG A 380 -18.30 6.69 -11.21
N TYR A 381 -19.58 7.00 -11.18
CA TYR A 381 -20.22 7.48 -9.97
C TYR A 381 -21.65 6.92 -9.84
N VAL A 382 -22.15 6.93 -8.62
CA VAL A 382 -23.54 6.58 -8.28
C VAL A 382 -24.09 7.63 -7.34
N SER A 383 -25.30 8.10 -7.62
CA SER A 383 -25.98 9.04 -6.73
C SER A 383 -26.56 8.33 -5.51
N VAL A 384 -26.63 9.03 -4.39
CA VAL A 384 -27.32 8.53 -3.19
C VAL A 384 -28.79 8.24 -3.49
N ASP A 385 -29.43 8.99 -4.38
CA ASP A 385 -30.83 8.78 -4.74
C ASP A 385 -31.04 7.50 -5.56
N GLU A 386 -30.15 7.17 -6.50
CA GLU A 386 -30.12 5.87 -7.18
C GLU A 386 -29.93 4.72 -6.17
N ALA A 387 -29.05 4.92 -5.17
CA ALA A 387 -28.74 3.90 -4.16
C ALA A 387 -29.90 3.59 -3.20
N ARG A 388 -30.91 4.46 -3.08
CA ARG A 388 -32.04 4.27 -2.17
C ARG A 388 -32.89 3.07 -2.51
N GLU A 389 -33.11 2.81 -3.80
CA GLU A 389 -33.92 1.67 -4.23
C GLU A 389 -33.23 0.34 -3.88
N GLU A 390 -31.93 0.23 -4.16
CA GLU A 390 -31.12 -0.92 -3.75
C GLU A 390 -31.09 -1.05 -2.21
N ALA A 391 -30.95 0.07 -1.47
CA ALA A 391 -30.97 0.05 -0.01
C ALA A 391 -32.30 -0.46 0.57
N ARG A 392 -33.45 -0.06 0.00
CA ARG A 392 -34.77 -0.59 0.39
C ARG A 392 -34.88 -2.08 0.11
N SER A 393 -34.46 -2.53 -1.06
CA SER A 393 -34.49 -3.95 -1.43
C SER A 393 -33.63 -4.79 -0.47
N LEU A 394 -32.44 -4.30 -0.12
CA LEU A 394 -31.56 -4.92 0.87
C LEU A 394 -32.21 -4.93 2.27
N ALA A 395 -32.82 -3.83 2.69
CA ALA A 395 -33.51 -3.75 3.98
C ALA A 395 -34.65 -4.77 4.07
N GLU A 396 -35.48 -4.88 3.03
CA GLU A 396 -36.57 -5.86 2.95
C GLU A 396 -36.05 -7.30 2.99
N LEU A 397 -34.96 -7.59 2.26
CA LEU A 397 -34.34 -8.92 2.26
C LEU A 397 -33.83 -9.30 3.65
N LEU A 398 -33.05 -8.42 4.28
CA LEU A 398 -32.38 -8.68 5.55
C LEU A 398 -33.37 -8.70 6.72
N SER A 399 -34.43 -7.89 6.68
CA SER A 399 -35.45 -7.85 7.72
C SER A 399 -36.28 -9.13 7.81
N ARG A 400 -36.34 -9.98 6.77
CA ARG A 400 -37.06 -11.27 6.82
C ARG A 400 -36.48 -12.25 7.84
N GLY A 401 -35.18 -12.15 8.13
CA GLY A 401 -34.48 -13.00 9.08
C GLY A 401 -33.77 -12.23 10.20
N GLY A 402 -33.94 -10.91 10.25
CA GLY A 402 -33.24 -10.00 11.16
C GLY A 402 -34.10 -9.47 12.31
N PRO A 403 -33.48 -8.82 13.31
CA PRO A 403 -34.21 -8.16 14.39
C PRO A 403 -35.04 -6.98 13.84
N PRO A 404 -36.23 -6.71 14.40
CA PRO A 404 -37.02 -5.54 14.01
C PRO A 404 -36.24 -4.23 14.16
N GLY A 405 -36.20 -3.43 13.09
CA GLY A 405 -35.53 -2.12 13.10
C GLY A 405 -34.00 -2.14 13.03
N ALA A 406 -33.37 -3.32 12.91
CA ALA A 406 -31.92 -3.43 12.74
C ALA A 406 -31.45 -2.96 11.35
N PHE A 407 -32.29 -3.16 10.34
CA PHE A 407 -32.04 -2.81 8.94
C PHE A 407 -33.01 -1.74 8.48
N ASP A 408 -32.48 -0.59 8.05
CA ASP A 408 -33.27 0.48 7.46
C ASP A 408 -32.56 1.06 6.23
N GLU A 409 -33.33 1.81 5.44
CA GLU A 409 -32.84 2.44 4.21
C GLU A 409 -31.59 3.29 4.48
N GLU A 410 -31.60 4.16 5.50
CA GLU A 410 -30.54 5.15 5.73
C GLU A 410 -29.19 4.50 6.03
N ARG A 411 -29.19 3.48 6.89
CA ARG A 411 -27.98 2.75 7.28
C ARG A 411 -27.38 1.98 6.11
N LEU A 412 -28.22 1.43 5.23
CA LEU A 412 -27.76 0.64 4.09
C LEU A 412 -27.32 1.47 2.87
N LEU A 413 -27.52 2.80 2.87
CA LEU A 413 -27.23 3.65 1.70
C LEU A 413 -25.80 3.57 1.22
N PHE A 414 -24.83 3.58 2.13
CA PHE A 414 -23.42 3.52 1.75
C PHE A 414 -23.10 2.20 1.04
N TYR A 415 -23.50 1.07 1.62
CA TYR A 415 -23.26 -0.24 1.03
C TYR A 415 -24.02 -0.43 -0.30
N ALA A 416 -25.26 0.06 -0.39
CA ALA A 416 -26.03 0.05 -1.62
C ALA A 416 -25.36 0.88 -2.74
N ALA A 417 -24.90 2.09 -2.43
CA ALA A 417 -24.18 2.94 -3.37
C ALA A 417 -22.88 2.26 -3.82
N TRP A 418 -22.15 1.65 -2.89
CA TRP A 418 -20.92 0.92 -3.17
C TRP A 418 -21.15 -0.27 -4.12
N ARG A 419 -22.19 -1.09 -3.88
CA ARG A 419 -22.57 -2.23 -4.74
C ARG A 419 -22.90 -1.77 -6.15
N LEU A 420 -23.73 -0.74 -6.27
CA LEU A 420 -24.12 -0.19 -7.57
C LEU A 420 -22.91 0.39 -8.31
N LEU A 421 -22.02 1.09 -7.61
CA LEU A 421 -20.80 1.66 -8.19
C LEU A 421 -19.94 0.56 -8.82
N HIS A 422 -19.73 -0.55 -8.11
CA HIS A 422 -18.90 -1.66 -8.59
C HIS A 422 -19.51 -2.42 -9.77
N ARG A 423 -20.84 -2.43 -9.89
CA ARG A 423 -21.56 -2.98 -11.05
C ARG A 423 -21.60 -2.03 -12.24
N ARG A 424 -21.44 -0.72 -12.02
CA ARG A 424 -21.50 0.29 -13.08
C ARG A 424 -20.23 0.24 -13.94
N PRO A 425 -20.36 0.16 -15.29
CA PRO A 425 -19.21 0.31 -16.17
C PRO A 425 -18.55 1.68 -15.99
N ALA A 426 -17.22 1.70 -15.94
CA ALA A 426 -16.45 2.94 -15.90
C ALA A 426 -16.38 3.58 -17.29
N VAL A 427 -16.40 4.91 -17.34
CA VAL A 427 -16.24 5.70 -18.56
C VAL A 427 -14.75 5.88 -18.84
N PRO A 428 -14.18 5.28 -19.90
CA PRO A 428 -12.77 5.39 -20.20
C PRO A 428 -12.45 6.67 -20.99
N ARG A 429 -11.29 7.26 -20.72
CA ARG A 429 -10.62 8.27 -21.53
C ARG A 429 -9.18 7.83 -21.76
N ALA A 430 -8.80 7.68 -23.03
CA ALA A 430 -7.46 7.26 -23.42
C ALA A 430 -6.70 8.40 -24.10
N PRO A 431 -5.36 8.40 -24.01
CA PRO A 431 -4.53 9.33 -24.77
C PRO A 431 -4.76 9.21 -26.28
N SER A 432 -4.78 10.35 -26.96
CA SER A 432 -4.87 10.43 -28.42
C SER A 432 -3.59 11.02 -28.98
N TRP A 433 -2.67 10.15 -29.40
CA TRP A 433 -1.38 10.53 -29.96
C TRP A 433 -1.45 11.09 -31.39
N PHE A 434 -2.53 10.77 -32.10
CA PHE A 434 -2.76 11.19 -33.49
C PHE A 434 -4.15 11.80 -33.63
N ALA A 435 -4.25 12.87 -34.41
CA ALA A 435 -5.52 13.45 -34.82
C ALA A 435 -6.21 12.55 -35.86
N LYS A 436 -7.48 12.84 -36.12
CA LYS A 436 -8.22 12.19 -37.22
C LYS A 436 -7.46 12.40 -38.53
N GLY A 437 -7.12 11.31 -39.22
CA GLY A 437 -6.29 11.34 -40.43
C GLY A 437 -4.79 11.09 -40.20
N GLY A 438 -4.36 10.78 -38.98
CA GLY A 438 -3.00 10.31 -38.69
C GLY A 438 -1.95 11.42 -38.46
N ALA A 439 -2.37 12.69 -38.37
CA ALA A 439 -1.44 13.78 -38.03
C ALA A 439 -0.98 13.65 -36.57
N PRO A 440 0.34 13.69 -36.27
CA PRO A 440 0.84 13.51 -34.92
C PRO A 440 0.44 14.69 -34.01
N ARG A 441 0.07 14.38 -32.77
CA ARG A 441 -0.20 15.35 -31.69
C ARG A 441 0.94 15.32 -30.67
N PHE A 442 2.17 15.14 -31.14
CA PHE A 442 3.39 15.11 -30.34
C PHE A 442 4.55 15.65 -31.17
N ARG A 443 5.65 16.02 -30.50
CA ARG A 443 6.83 16.57 -31.17
C ARG A 443 7.81 15.45 -31.53
N LYS A 444 8.03 15.22 -32.83
CA LYS A 444 9.08 14.32 -33.32
C LYS A 444 10.39 15.09 -33.51
N LEU A 445 11.42 14.77 -32.72
CA LEU A 445 12.71 15.47 -32.71
C LEU A 445 13.84 14.71 -33.42
N TYR A 446 13.50 13.77 -34.31
CA TYR A 446 14.44 12.99 -35.13
C TYR A 446 13.94 12.87 -36.58
N ASP A 447 14.86 12.56 -37.50
CA ASP A 447 14.56 12.40 -38.92
C ASP A 447 13.96 11.02 -39.26
N GLY A 448 13.27 10.92 -40.40
CA GLY A 448 12.63 9.69 -40.88
C GLY A 448 11.18 9.48 -40.41
N PRO A 449 10.59 8.29 -40.62
CA PRO A 449 9.23 7.99 -40.15
C PRO A 449 9.15 7.99 -38.63
N TRP A 450 7.95 8.17 -38.08
CA TRP A 450 7.75 7.99 -36.64
C TRP A 450 7.94 6.52 -36.27
N ILE A 451 8.44 6.27 -35.06
CA ILE A 451 8.63 4.93 -34.48
C ILE A 451 7.99 4.87 -33.11
N HIS A 452 7.80 3.67 -32.58
CA HIS A 452 7.34 3.46 -31.21
C HIS A 452 8.43 3.79 -30.20
N SER A 453 8.04 4.16 -28.98
CA SER A 453 8.97 4.19 -27.86
C SER A 453 9.53 2.78 -27.62
N THR A 454 10.81 2.73 -27.29
CA THR A 454 11.52 1.52 -26.85
C THR A 454 11.12 1.07 -25.45
N LEU A 455 10.50 1.95 -24.64
CA LEU A 455 10.04 1.63 -23.28
C LEU A 455 8.53 1.36 -23.21
N ASP A 456 7.73 2.11 -23.97
CA ASP A 456 6.28 1.91 -24.05
C ASP A 456 5.82 1.87 -25.52
N PRO A 457 5.66 0.67 -26.11
CA PRO A 457 5.23 0.53 -27.49
C PRO A 457 3.89 1.21 -27.82
N ASP A 458 3.05 1.56 -26.85
CA ASP A 458 1.78 2.26 -27.09
C ASP A 458 1.95 3.77 -27.30
N GLN A 459 3.17 4.28 -27.12
CA GLN A 459 3.52 5.67 -27.37
C GLN A 459 4.38 5.79 -28.63
N PRO A 460 4.14 6.83 -29.45
CA PRO A 460 5.11 7.21 -30.46
C PRO A 460 6.32 7.88 -29.80
N ALA A 461 7.51 7.62 -30.32
CA ALA A 461 8.73 8.24 -29.85
C ALA A 461 8.80 9.71 -30.28
N SER A 462 9.12 10.57 -29.32
CA SER A 462 9.49 11.98 -29.53
C SER A 462 11.00 12.16 -29.66
N LEU A 463 11.78 11.39 -28.91
CA LEU A 463 13.25 11.39 -28.94
C LEU A 463 13.77 10.07 -29.50
N ARG A 464 14.93 10.12 -30.16
CA ARG A 464 15.68 8.94 -30.61
C ARG A 464 17.18 9.23 -30.49
N PHE A 465 17.91 8.33 -29.84
CA PHE A 465 19.35 8.44 -29.66
C PHE A 465 20.06 7.29 -30.36
N GLY A 466 21.06 7.61 -31.19
CA GLY A 466 21.99 6.64 -31.73
C GLY A 466 23.13 6.33 -30.76
N GLN A 467 23.85 5.24 -31.01
CA GLN A 467 25.01 4.82 -30.22
C GLN A 467 26.20 4.58 -31.14
N SER A 468 27.38 5.03 -30.69
CA SER A 468 28.63 4.77 -31.38
C SER A 468 28.92 3.25 -31.45
N PRO A 469 29.39 2.71 -32.58
CA PRO A 469 29.75 1.29 -32.68
C PRO A 469 30.87 0.88 -31.72
N ASP A 470 31.76 1.81 -31.38
CA ASP A 470 33.00 1.54 -30.64
C ASP A 470 32.94 1.97 -29.16
N SER A 471 31.81 2.50 -28.68
CA SER A 471 31.68 2.97 -27.30
C SER A 471 30.24 2.99 -26.78
N LEU A 472 30.08 3.09 -25.46
CA LEU A 472 28.77 3.31 -24.80
C LEU A 472 28.29 4.77 -24.87
N ASP A 473 28.79 5.55 -25.83
CA ASP A 473 28.46 6.96 -26.03
C ASP A 473 27.50 7.14 -27.23
N TYR A 474 26.89 8.32 -27.33
CA TYR A 474 26.07 8.69 -28.49
C TYR A 474 26.90 8.70 -29.78
N ASP A 475 26.28 8.37 -30.91
CA ASP A 475 26.94 8.55 -32.21
C ASP A 475 27.09 10.03 -32.59
N GLU A 476 27.96 10.31 -33.55
CA GLU A 476 28.26 11.69 -33.99
C GLU A 476 27.03 12.40 -34.56
N GLY A 477 26.11 11.68 -35.20
CA GLY A 477 24.86 12.24 -35.70
C GLY A 477 23.95 12.74 -34.57
N THR A 478 23.82 11.94 -33.51
CA THR A 478 23.07 12.27 -32.30
C THR A 478 23.73 13.44 -31.57
N LYS A 479 25.07 13.44 -31.42
CA LYS A 479 25.79 14.53 -30.77
C LYS A 479 25.59 15.86 -31.50
N LYS A 480 25.70 15.87 -32.83
CA LYS A 480 25.44 17.05 -33.64
C LYS A 480 24.01 17.56 -33.49
N ALA A 481 23.03 16.66 -33.57
CA ALA A 481 21.63 17.01 -33.37
C ALA A 481 21.37 17.60 -31.97
N LEU A 482 21.99 17.04 -30.94
CA LEU A 482 21.90 17.56 -29.57
C LEU A 482 22.59 18.91 -29.42
N GLU A 483 23.77 19.11 -30.01
CA GLU A 483 24.48 20.41 -29.97
C GLU A 483 23.66 21.53 -30.62
N GLU A 484 22.98 21.24 -31.74
CA GLU A 484 22.07 22.19 -32.40
C GLU A 484 20.90 22.64 -31.51
N ARG A 485 20.46 21.78 -30.58
CA ARG A 485 19.31 22.04 -29.67
C ARG A 485 19.75 22.62 -28.32
N LEU A 486 20.82 22.07 -27.76
CA LEU A 486 21.28 22.37 -26.39
C LEU A 486 22.29 23.52 -26.33
N GLY A 487 22.95 23.82 -27.46
CA GLY A 487 24.06 24.76 -27.58
C GLY A 487 25.44 24.07 -27.45
N ARG A 488 26.51 24.83 -27.71
CA ARG A 488 27.90 24.34 -27.58
C ARG A 488 28.28 24.10 -26.12
N GLY A 489 29.09 23.07 -25.86
CA GLY A 489 29.69 22.81 -24.54
C GLY A 489 28.80 22.04 -23.54
N TRP A 490 27.75 21.36 -24.00
CA TRP A 490 26.99 20.42 -23.16
C TRP A 490 27.82 19.17 -22.84
N ASP A 491 27.61 18.57 -21.66
CA ASP A 491 28.30 17.34 -21.24
C ASP A 491 27.45 16.09 -21.56
N PRO A 492 27.91 15.20 -22.46
CA PRO A 492 27.25 13.93 -22.72
C PRO A 492 27.10 13.02 -21.51
N LYS A 493 28.00 13.10 -20.52
CA LYS A 493 27.89 12.29 -19.29
C LYS A 493 26.66 12.67 -18.49
N GLU A 494 26.36 13.96 -18.37
CA GLU A 494 25.17 14.45 -17.68
C GLU A 494 23.88 13.92 -18.34
N LEU A 495 23.78 13.99 -19.67
CA LEU A 495 22.60 13.53 -20.39
C LEU A 495 22.43 12.00 -20.30
N ARG A 496 23.52 11.22 -20.38
CA ARG A 496 23.51 9.75 -20.31
C ARG A 496 23.06 9.20 -18.95
N ARG A 497 23.14 10.00 -17.89
CA ARG A 497 22.55 9.65 -16.58
C ARG A 497 21.03 9.47 -16.68
N VAL A 498 20.37 10.22 -17.57
CA VAL A 498 18.91 10.16 -17.74
C VAL A 498 18.51 9.47 -19.03
N PHE A 499 19.06 9.87 -20.18
CA PHE A 499 18.72 9.36 -21.52
C PHE A 499 19.86 8.53 -22.08
N LYS A 500 19.70 7.22 -22.23
CA LYS A 500 20.78 6.34 -22.69
C LYS A 500 20.84 6.28 -24.23
N PRO A 501 22.02 6.00 -24.81
CA PRO A 501 22.12 5.68 -26.23
C PRO A 501 21.22 4.48 -26.61
N LYS A 502 20.83 4.40 -27.89
CA LYS A 502 19.86 3.45 -28.48
C LYS A 502 18.40 3.59 -28.03
N GLU A 503 18.08 4.51 -27.14
CA GLU A 503 16.68 4.71 -26.73
C GLU A 503 15.88 5.50 -27.77
N ALA A 504 14.63 5.09 -27.98
CA ALA A 504 13.58 5.94 -28.52
C ALA A 504 12.52 6.14 -27.44
N LEU A 505 12.17 7.38 -27.10
CA LEU A 505 11.37 7.69 -25.92
C LEU A 505 10.12 8.45 -26.30
N GLY A 506 8.97 8.02 -25.76
CA GLY A 506 7.70 8.73 -25.90
C GLY A 506 7.61 9.94 -24.97
N PRO A 507 6.62 10.83 -25.17
CA PRO A 507 6.43 11.99 -24.29
C PRO A 507 6.29 11.62 -22.81
N VAL A 508 5.56 10.55 -22.46
CA VAL A 508 5.39 10.17 -21.04
C VAL A 508 6.70 9.64 -20.47
N ASP A 509 7.52 8.94 -21.27
CA ASP A 509 8.83 8.45 -20.85
C ASP A 509 9.80 9.59 -20.52
N VAL A 510 9.77 10.65 -21.33
CA VAL A 510 10.55 11.86 -21.08
C VAL A 510 10.02 12.58 -19.84
N LEU A 511 8.70 12.73 -19.73
CA LEU A 511 8.06 13.41 -18.60
C LEU A 511 8.39 12.73 -17.27
N LYS A 512 8.21 11.40 -17.16
CA LYS A 512 8.45 10.68 -15.91
C LYS A 512 9.92 10.81 -15.46
N ARG A 513 10.87 10.67 -16.39
CA ARG A 513 12.30 10.81 -16.09
C ARG A 513 12.64 12.23 -15.62
N ALA A 514 12.15 13.25 -16.32
CA ALA A 514 12.38 14.63 -15.94
C ALA A 514 11.73 14.98 -14.60
N LEU A 515 10.50 14.51 -14.35
CA LEU A 515 9.80 14.62 -13.07
C LEU A 515 10.62 14.02 -11.93
N TYR A 516 10.99 12.76 -12.06
CA TYR A 516 11.70 12.05 -11.01
C TYR A 516 13.08 12.65 -10.75
N TYR A 517 13.83 12.97 -11.82
CA TYR A 517 15.12 13.64 -11.71
C TYR A 517 15.04 14.97 -10.97
N ALA A 518 13.99 15.77 -11.22
CA ALA A 518 13.78 17.03 -10.50
C ALA A 518 13.32 16.82 -9.04
N ALA A 519 12.55 15.77 -8.76
CA ALA A 519 12.02 15.45 -7.43
C ALA A 519 13.06 14.78 -6.50
N SER A 520 14.00 14.01 -7.07
CA SER A 520 14.97 13.20 -6.34
C SER A 520 16.30 13.92 -6.04
N GLY A 521 16.39 15.22 -6.36
CA GLY A 521 17.64 15.96 -6.24
C GLY A 521 18.68 15.57 -7.31
N ARG A 522 18.23 15.44 -8.57
CA ARG A 522 19.06 15.12 -9.75
C ARG A 522 19.62 13.70 -9.76
N ARG A 523 18.84 12.77 -9.22
CA ARG A 523 19.22 11.35 -9.11
C ARG A 523 18.27 10.44 -9.88
N LEU A 524 18.81 9.42 -10.52
CA LEU A 524 18.03 8.36 -11.16
C LEU A 524 18.71 7.03 -10.81
N PRO A 525 18.28 6.35 -9.73
CA PRO A 525 18.99 5.18 -9.21
C PRO A 525 19.01 4.05 -10.24
N SER A 526 20.06 3.24 -10.18
CA SER A 526 20.23 2.06 -11.02
C SER A 526 20.06 0.79 -10.17
N VAL A 527 19.90 -0.37 -10.82
CA VAL A 527 19.79 -1.66 -10.10
C VAL A 527 21.15 -2.13 -9.58
N GLU A 528 22.23 -1.73 -10.25
CA GLU A 528 23.61 -1.93 -9.81
C GLU A 528 23.86 -1.25 -8.47
N GLU A 529 23.38 -0.02 -8.31
CA GLU A 529 23.40 0.65 -7.02
C GLU A 529 22.68 -0.18 -5.95
N VAL A 530 21.47 -0.67 -6.24
CA VAL A 530 20.68 -1.45 -5.27
C VAL A 530 21.40 -2.75 -4.87
N ALA A 531 22.06 -3.42 -5.82
CA ALA A 531 22.83 -4.63 -5.56
C ALA A 531 23.97 -4.39 -4.55
N LEU A 532 24.60 -3.21 -4.60
CA LEU A 532 25.78 -2.87 -3.79
C LEU A 532 25.47 -2.09 -2.50
N ARG A 533 24.36 -1.34 -2.44
CA ARG A 533 24.06 -0.42 -1.34
C ARG A 533 24.04 -1.10 0.03
N TRP A 534 23.47 -2.30 0.12
CA TRP A 534 23.42 -3.08 1.36
C TRP A 534 24.81 -3.38 1.93
N TYR A 535 25.76 -3.69 1.04
CA TYR A 535 27.14 -4.00 1.38
C TYR A 535 27.89 -2.73 1.82
N ALA A 536 27.73 -1.65 1.05
CA ALA A 536 28.34 -0.35 1.35
C ALA A 536 27.91 0.19 2.72
N GLN A 537 26.62 0.09 3.07
CA GLN A 537 26.09 0.56 4.36
C GLN A 537 26.63 -0.21 5.57
N ARG A 538 27.05 -1.47 5.40
CA ARG A 538 27.55 -2.31 6.52
C ARG A 538 29.04 -2.17 6.77
N GLY A 539 29.81 -1.66 5.81
CA GLY A 539 31.25 -1.38 5.95
C GLY A 539 32.15 -2.63 6.00
N SER A 540 31.73 -3.74 6.61
CA SER A 540 32.53 -4.97 6.77
C SER A 540 33.07 -5.53 5.45
N TRP A 541 32.26 -5.42 4.39
CA TRP A 541 32.66 -5.82 3.04
C TRP A 541 33.73 -4.91 2.44
N MET A 542 33.63 -3.60 2.68
CA MET A 542 34.55 -2.60 2.14
C MET A 542 35.96 -2.77 2.69
N ASP A 543 36.09 -3.16 3.96
CA ASP A 543 37.38 -3.41 4.62
C ASP A 543 38.14 -4.58 4.00
N GLY A 544 37.42 -5.56 3.44
CA GLY A 544 38.00 -6.71 2.73
C GLY A 544 38.29 -6.50 1.25
N CYS A 545 37.99 -5.31 0.70
CA CYS A 545 38.16 -5.00 -0.73
C CYS A 545 39.47 -4.24 -1.02
N PRO A 546 40.12 -4.50 -2.17
CA PRO A 546 41.17 -3.62 -2.71
C PRO A 546 40.70 -2.17 -2.91
N ASP A 547 41.60 -1.20 -2.79
CA ASP A 547 41.28 0.24 -2.89
C ASP A 547 40.62 0.64 -4.21
N ASP A 548 41.02 0.02 -5.33
CA ASP A 548 40.43 0.27 -6.65
C ASP A 548 38.97 -0.20 -6.70
N VAL A 549 38.68 -1.38 -6.14
CA VAL A 549 37.32 -1.92 -6.06
C VAL A 549 36.46 -1.08 -5.11
N ARG A 550 37.03 -0.67 -3.96
CA ARG A 550 36.34 0.17 -2.98
C ARG A 550 35.85 1.48 -3.59
N LYS A 551 36.74 2.21 -4.25
CA LYS A 551 36.42 3.47 -4.93
C LYS A 551 35.37 3.28 -6.03
N ALA A 552 35.48 2.18 -6.78
CA ALA A 552 34.52 1.86 -7.82
C ALA A 552 33.12 1.54 -7.24
N VAL A 553 33.03 0.81 -6.12
CA VAL A 553 31.78 0.56 -5.41
C VAL A 553 31.17 1.86 -4.87
N GLU A 554 31.98 2.73 -4.25
CA GLU A 554 31.54 4.05 -3.79
C GLU A 554 31.00 4.89 -4.96
N GLU A 555 31.71 4.95 -6.09
CA GLU A 555 31.28 5.67 -7.28
C GLU A 555 29.95 5.14 -7.84
N ILE A 556 29.75 3.81 -7.90
CA ILE A 556 28.48 3.21 -8.36
C ILE A 556 27.35 3.50 -7.38
N VAL A 557 27.59 3.39 -6.07
CA VAL A 557 26.58 3.68 -5.04
C VAL A 557 26.16 5.16 -5.07
N ASP A 558 27.07 6.05 -5.46
CA ASP A 558 26.81 7.48 -5.68
C ASP A 558 26.18 7.80 -7.05
N GLY A 559 25.80 6.78 -7.83
CA GLY A 559 25.08 6.91 -9.10
C GLY A 559 25.96 6.85 -10.35
N GLY A 560 27.21 6.40 -10.21
CA GLY A 560 28.09 6.03 -11.32
C GLY A 560 27.56 4.82 -12.11
N ASP A 561 27.91 4.76 -13.40
CA ASP A 561 27.53 3.65 -14.26
C ASP A 561 28.53 2.49 -14.10
N ALA A 562 28.04 1.32 -13.66
CA ALA A 562 28.93 0.19 -13.36
C ALA A 562 29.75 -0.28 -14.57
N GLU A 563 29.18 -0.24 -15.78
CA GLU A 563 29.89 -0.63 -17.00
C GLU A 563 30.96 0.39 -17.41
N GLU A 564 30.76 1.67 -17.07
CA GLU A 564 31.80 2.71 -17.27
C GLU A 564 32.91 2.62 -16.23
N VAL A 565 32.56 2.35 -14.96
CA VAL A 565 33.52 2.34 -13.85
C VAL A 565 34.36 1.06 -13.83
N MET A 566 33.73 -0.10 -14.07
CA MET A 566 34.36 -1.42 -13.94
C MET A 566 34.48 -2.20 -15.27
N GLY A 567 33.95 -1.65 -16.37
CA GLY A 567 33.92 -2.30 -17.68
C GLY A 567 32.68 -3.18 -17.90
N PRO A 568 32.49 -3.73 -19.12
CA PRO A 568 31.33 -4.60 -19.41
C PRO A 568 31.44 -5.96 -18.72
N SER A 569 30.30 -6.61 -18.48
CA SER A 569 30.26 -7.98 -17.94
C SER A 569 31.14 -8.95 -18.77
N PRO A 570 31.92 -9.86 -18.14
CA PRO A 570 31.96 -10.19 -16.71
C PRO A 570 33.13 -9.52 -15.96
N ALA A 571 33.64 -8.38 -16.42
CA ALA A 571 34.71 -7.66 -15.71
C ALA A 571 34.30 -7.12 -14.33
N PRO A 572 33.10 -6.53 -14.14
CA PRO A 572 32.65 -6.04 -12.84
C PRO A 572 32.53 -7.14 -11.78
N ASP A 573 31.93 -8.28 -12.10
CA ASP A 573 31.81 -9.40 -11.14
C ASP A 573 33.17 -9.93 -10.71
N ARG A 574 34.10 -10.10 -11.66
CA ARG A 574 35.49 -10.49 -11.33
C ARG A 574 36.22 -9.45 -10.49
N ALA A 575 35.87 -8.17 -10.62
CA ALA A 575 36.42 -7.13 -9.76
C ALA A 575 35.90 -7.28 -8.32
N LEU A 576 34.60 -7.52 -8.14
CA LEU A 576 33.94 -7.71 -6.84
C LEU A 576 34.41 -8.99 -6.12
N GLU A 577 34.71 -10.07 -6.86
CA GLU A 577 35.28 -11.33 -6.31
C GLU A 577 36.61 -11.13 -5.59
N ARG A 578 37.33 -10.03 -5.84
CA ARG A 578 38.57 -9.70 -5.12
C ARG A 578 38.33 -9.25 -3.69
N CYS A 579 37.10 -8.89 -3.33
CA CYS A 579 36.71 -8.57 -1.96
C CYS A 579 36.67 -9.85 -1.11
N ARG A 580 37.50 -9.91 -0.06
CA ARG A 580 37.60 -11.04 0.87
C ARG A 580 37.41 -10.61 2.32
N PRO A 581 36.17 -10.30 2.74
CA PRO A 581 35.90 -9.94 4.13
C PRO A 581 36.10 -11.15 5.06
N PRO A 582 36.90 -11.04 6.13
CA PRO A 582 37.16 -12.15 7.04
C PRO A 582 35.94 -12.43 7.94
N GLY A 583 35.46 -13.68 7.94
CA GLY A 583 34.42 -14.16 8.87
C GLY A 583 32.97 -13.76 8.52
N GLU A 584 32.76 -13.20 7.34
CA GLU A 584 31.45 -12.71 6.87
C GLU A 584 30.52 -13.89 6.49
N ARG A 585 29.26 -13.83 6.95
CA ARG A 585 28.23 -14.86 6.71
C ARG A 585 27.14 -14.41 5.73
N ALA A 586 27.48 -13.47 4.86
CA ALA A 586 26.61 -12.97 3.82
C ALA A 586 27.06 -13.50 2.44
N PRO A 587 26.14 -13.58 1.46
CA PRO A 587 26.50 -13.79 0.06
C PRO A 587 27.63 -12.85 -0.39
N PRO A 588 28.59 -13.32 -1.22
CA PRO A 588 29.59 -12.48 -1.85
C PRO A 588 28.95 -11.31 -2.60
N MET A 589 29.64 -10.17 -2.55
CA MET A 589 29.28 -8.98 -3.32
C MET A 589 29.23 -9.33 -4.82
N SER A 590 28.12 -9.01 -5.47
CA SER A 590 27.91 -9.23 -6.91
C SER A 590 26.89 -8.24 -7.45
N PHE A 591 26.73 -8.22 -8.77
CA PHE A 591 25.69 -7.44 -9.45
C PHE A 591 24.31 -8.13 -9.48
N MET A 592 24.13 -9.20 -8.69
CA MET A 592 22.84 -9.84 -8.48
C MET A 592 21.99 -9.03 -7.51
N TYR A 593 20.74 -8.78 -7.89
CA TYR A 593 19.74 -8.11 -7.06
C TYR A 593 18.46 -8.94 -7.00
N ALA A 594 17.59 -8.58 -6.08
CA ALA A 594 16.28 -9.19 -5.91
C ALA A 594 15.18 -8.19 -6.26
N ILE A 595 14.22 -8.66 -7.05
CA ILE A 595 12.93 -8.02 -7.27
C ILE A 595 11.94 -8.67 -6.33
N ILE A 596 11.30 -7.85 -5.50
CA ILE A 596 10.31 -8.27 -4.53
C ILE A 596 8.96 -7.72 -5.00
N SER A 597 8.02 -8.61 -5.33
CA SER A 597 6.63 -8.25 -5.62
C SER A 597 5.74 -8.86 -4.56
N ALA A 598 4.77 -8.12 -4.03
CA ALA A 598 3.77 -8.62 -3.11
C ALA A 598 2.36 -8.19 -3.51
N ASP A 599 1.37 -9.04 -3.22
CA ASP A 599 -0.05 -8.78 -3.45
C ASP A 599 -0.90 -9.36 -2.31
N GLY A 600 -1.79 -8.52 -1.77
CA GLY A 600 -2.67 -8.87 -0.66
C GLY A 600 -3.72 -9.90 -1.05
N ASP A 601 -3.81 -11.00 -0.31
CA ASP A 601 -4.73 -12.07 -0.65
C ASP A 601 -6.16 -11.73 -0.24
N PHE A 602 -7.10 -11.88 -1.18
CA PHE A 602 -8.53 -11.65 -0.94
C PHE A 602 -8.86 -10.22 -0.46
N ILE A 603 -8.03 -9.22 -0.76
CA ILE A 603 -8.29 -7.81 -0.40
C ILE A 603 -9.59 -7.29 -1.00
N THR A 604 -9.94 -7.70 -2.22
CA THR A 604 -11.26 -7.41 -2.81
C THR A 604 -12.40 -7.92 -1.95
N GLN A 605 -12.26 -9.11 -1.34
CA GLN A 605 -13.25 -9.69 -0.44
C GLN A 605 -13.27 -8.96 0.91
N VAL A 606 -12.11 -8.53 1.44
CA VAL A 606 -12.07 -7.64 2.62
C VAL A 606 -12.81 -6.34 2.32
N ASN A 607 -12.53 -5.67 1.21
CA ASN A 607 -13.27 -4.46 0.79
C ASN A 607 -14.79 -4.68 0.69
N ARG A 608 -15.23 -5.90 0.34
CA ARG A 608 -16.64 -6.31 0.31
C ARG A 608 -17.25 -6.62 1.69
N GLY A 609 -16.44 -6.71 2.75
CA GLY A 609 -16.90 -7.06 4.09
C GLY A 609 -16.77 -8.54 4.45
N CYS A 610 -15.92 -9.30 3.77
CA CYS A 610 -15.68 -10.71 4.07
C CYS A 610 -14.53 -10.85 5.06
N VAL A 611 -14.90 -11.01 6.33
CA VAL A 611 -14.00 -10.98 7.49
C VAL A 611 -13.85 -12.37 8.10
N ARG A 612 -12.86 -12.56 8.97
CA ARG A 612 -12.50 -13.86 9.54
C ARG A 612 -12.78 -13.93 11.03
N GLY A 613 -12.84 -15.15 11.55
CA GLY A 613 -13.00 -15.40 12.98
C GLY A 613 -14.43 -15.34 13.51
N LEU A 614 -15.38 -14.85 12.71
CA LEU A 614 -16.81 -14.82 13.05
C LEU A 614 -17.53 -16.11 12.64
N GLY A 615 -17.12 -16.78 11.57
CA GLY A 615 -17.77 -18.01 11.12
C GLY A 615 -17.23 -19.28 11.81
N PRO A 616 -17.85 -20.46 11.58
CA PRO A 616 -19.13 -20.63 10.90
C PRO A 616 -20.34 -20.25 11.79
N ASP A 617 -20.13 -20.21 13.12
CA ASP A 617 -21.17 -19.88 14.11
C ASP A 617 -21.00 -18.42 14.56
N VAL A 618 -21.64 -17.54 13.80
CA VAL A 618 -21.60 -16.09 13.99
C VAL A 618 -22.23 -15.66 15.32
N GLU A 619 -23.31 -16.31 15.75
CA GLU A 619 -23.99 -15.95 17.01
C GLU A 619 -23.07 -16.22 18.20
N LYS A 620 -22.42 -17.39 18.22
CA LYS A 620 -21.45 -17.75 19.26
C LYS A 620 -20.22 -16.86 19.24
N ALA A 621 -19.70 -16.53 18.06
CA ALA A 621 -18.55 -15.63 17.95
C ALA A 621 -18.87 -14.23 18.49
N VAL A 622 -20.05 -13.70 18.13
CA VAL A 622 -20.53 -12.40 18.63
C VAL A 622 -20.72 -12.41 20.15
N ASP A 623 -21.32 -13.45 20.72
CA ASP A 623 -21.45 -13.57 22.19
C ASP A 623 -20.07 -13.57 22.90
N GLY A 624 -19.02 -14.04 22.23
CA GLY A 624 -17.65 -14.04 22.72
C GLY A 624 -16.95 -12.67 22.70
N ILE A 625 -17.34 -11.77 21.79
CA ILE A 625 -16.71 -10.44 21.64
C ILE A 625 -17.45 -9.33 22.37
N LEU A 626 -18.77 -9.43 22.50
CA LEU A 626 -19.56 -8.39 23.19
C LEU A 626 -19.40 -8.52 24.72
N PRO A 627 -19.37 -7.40 25.47
CA PRO A 627 -19.32 -7.45 26.93
C PRO A 627 -20.43 -8.33 27.52
N LYS A 628 -20.13 -9.16 28.52
CA LYS A 628 -21.13 -10.07 29.12
C LYS A 628 -21.96 -9.40 30.20
N GLU A 629 -21.33 -8.51 30.96
CA GLU A 629 -21.90 -7.85 32.11
C GLU A 629 -22.23 -6.41 31.77
N ALA A 630 -23.36 -5.94 32.31
CA ALA A 630 -23.75 -4.55 32.25
C ALA A 630 -24.11 -4.09 33.66
N ASP A 631 -23.74 -2.86 33.97
CA ASP A 631 -24.21 -2.18 35.15
C ASP A 631 -25.54 -1.49 34.81
N GLY A 632 -26.54 -1.65 35.66
CA GLY A 632 -27.92 -1.22 35.39
C GLY A 632 -28.77 -2.37 34.86
N ASP A 633 -29.51 -2.15 33.77
CA ASP A 633 -30.47 -3.11 33.19
C ASP A 633 -29.77 -4.23 32.40
N ALA A 634 -29.30 -5.25 33.12
CA ALA A 634 -28.63 -6.42 32.55
C ALA A 634 -29.52 -7.25 31.61
N GLU A 635 -30.83 -7.35 31.87
CA GLU A 635 -31.76 -8.08 31.00
C GLU A 635 -31.96 -7.37 29.65
N ARG A 636 -32.00 -6.04 29.67
CA ARG A 636 -31.99 -5.28 28.43
C ARG A 636 -30.71 -5.46 27.66
N TRP A 637 -29.55 -5.39 28.32
CA TRP A 637 -28.28 -5.63 27.64
C TRP A 637 -28.24 -7.04 27.01
N ARG A 638 -28.77 -8.06 27.69
CA ARG A 638 -28.92 -9.41 27.11
C ARG A 638 -29.73 -9.39 25.81
N ARG A 639 -30.88 -8.71 25.79
CA ARG A 639 -31.72 -8.58 24.56
C ARG A 639 -30.99 -7.81 23.45
N ASP A 640 -30.27 -6.76 23.79
CA ASP A 640 -29.53 -5.96 22.81
C ASP A 640 -28.38 -6.79 22.18
N ARG A 641 -27.68 -7.62 22.96
CA ARG A 641 -26.69 -8.57 22.42
C ARG A 641 -27.32 -9.60 21.48
N GLU A 642 -28.48 -10.15 21.86
CA GLU A 642 -29.24 -11.08 21.00
C GLU A 642 -29.65 -10.42 19.68
N ALA A 643 -30.02 -9.13 19.70
CA ALA A 643 -30.31 -8.37 18.49
C ALA A 643 -29.08 -8.20 17.59
N VAL A 644 -27.91 -7.89 18.15
CA VAL A 644 -26.65 -7.81 17.37
C VAL A 644 -26.32 -9.15 16.71
N ALA A 645 -26.39 -10.24 17.47
CA ALA A 645 -26.16 -11.59 16.96
C ALA A 645 -27.16 -11.94 15.83
N GLY A 646 -28.44 -11.65 16.03
CA GLY A 646 -29.49 -11.86 15.03
C GLY A 646 -29.29 -11.03 13.75
N ALA A 647 -28.86 -9.78 13.86
CA ALA A 647 -28.56 -8.95 12.69
C ALA A 647 -27.38 -9.50 11.90
N LEU A 648 -26.29 -9.89 12.56
CA LEU A 648 -25.13 -10.45 11.87
C LEU A 648 -25.43 -11.81 11.25
N LYS A 649 -26.28 -12.62 11.87
CA LYS A 649 -26.83 -13.85 11.27
C LYS A 649 -27.63 -13.55 10.00
N ALA A 650 -28.51 -12.55 10.02
CA ALA A 650 -29.29 -12.16 8.85
C ALA A 650 -28.41 -11.68 7.69
N ALA A 651 -27.34 -10.93 7.99
CA ALA A 651 -26.36 -10.49 6.99
C ALA A 651 -25.67 -11.67 6.26
N GLN A 652 -25.56 -12.85 6.89
CA GLN A 652 -24.98 -14.02 6.24
C GLN A 652 -25.78 -14.52 5.03
N ALA A 653 -27.02 -14.06 4.83
CA ALA A 653 -27.77 -14.32 3.60
C ALA A 653 -27.05 -13.80 2.34
N LEU A 654 -26.15 -12.82 2.48
CA LEU A 654 -25.34 -12.28 1.40
C LEU A 654 -23.95 -12.91 1.30
N ARG A 655 -23.55 -13.76 2.26
CA ARG A 655 -22.18 -14.28 2.41
C ARG A 655 -21.66 -14.93 1.13
N ASP A 656 -22.41 -15.85 0.55
CA ASP A 656 -21.91 -16.64 -0.57
C ASP A 656 -21.76 -15.78 -1.84
N ALA A 657 -22.67 -14.81 -2.05
CA ALA A 657 -22.61 -13.88 -3.16
C ALA A 657 -21.43 -12.89 -3.05
N GLU A 658 -21.11 -12.45 -1.83
CA GLU A 658 -20.09 -11.42 -1.61
C GLU A 658 -18.69 -12.01 -1.42
N CYS A 659 -18.58 -13.15 -0.73
CA CYS A 659 -17.29 -13.73 -0.32
C CYS A 659 -16.74 -14.78 -1.28
N GLY A 660 -17.57 -15.40 -2.12
CA GLY A 660 -17.14 -16.32 -3.19
C GLY A 660 -16.06 -17.31 -2.74
N ASP A 661 -14.91 -17.28 -3.44
CA ASP A 661 -13.77 -18.16 -3.19
C ASP A 661 -13.26 -18.14 -1.74
N ALA A 662 -13.30 -16.99 -1.06
CA ALA A 662 -12.85 -16.90 0.33
C ALA A 662 -13.70 -17.80 1.24
N ALA A 663 -15.02 -17.84 1.04
CA ALA A 663 -15.92 -18.68 1.81
C ALA A 663 -15.77 -20.19 1.52
N GLN A 664 -15.27 -20.55 0.33
CA GLN A 664 -14.98 -21.93 -0.05
C GLN A 664 -13.67 -22.43 0.57
N VAL A 665 -12.67 -21.55 0.65
CA VAL A 665 -11.35 -21.87 1.19
C VAL A 665 -11.34 -21.86 2.72
N PHE A 666 -12.11 -20.97 3.33
CA PHE A 666 -12.02 -20.69 4.76
C PHE A 666 -13.38 -20.86 5.46
N GLY A 667 -13.48 -21.88 6.32
CA GLY A 667 -14.72 -22.22 7.02
C GLY A 667 -15.20 -21.18 8.05
N ASP A 668 -14.32 -20.29 8.51
CA ASP A 668 -14.62 -19.25 9.49
C ASP A 668 -14.79 -17.84 8.90
N VAL A 669 -14.99 -17.74 7.58
CA VAL A 669 -15.38 -16.49 6.91
C VAL A 669 -16.84 -16.17 7.19
N ALA A 670 -17.09 -14.92 7.56
CA ALA A 670 -18.42 -14.34 7.67
C ALA A 670 -18.49 -13.03 6.89
N PHE A 671 -19.70 -12.65 6.49
CA PHE A 671 -19.97 -11.38 5.85
C PHE A 671 -20.46 -10.35 6.85
N VAL A 672 -19.82 -9.19 6.89
CA VAL A 672 -20.27 -7.98 7.59
C VAL A 672 -20.63 -6.93 6.54
N ILE A 673 -21.67 -6.13 6.78
CA ILE A 673 -22.04 -5.06 5.85
C ILE A 673 -21.01 -3.93 5.98
N PRO A 674 -20.26 -3.57 4.91
CA PRO A 674 -19.34 -2.46 4.97
C PRO A 674 -20.05 -1.14 5.23
N SER A 675 -19.56 -0.40 6.22
CA SER A 675 -20.00 0.95 6.58
C SER A 675 -18.91 1.98 6.24
N PRO A 676 -19.20 3.28 6.31
CA PRO A 676 -18.15 4.30 6.26
C PRO A 676 -17.06 4.09 7.33
N SER A 677 -17.42 3.68 8.56
CA SER A 677 -16.43 3.36 9.61
C SER A 677 -15.54 2.17 9.26
N TYR A 678 -16.11 1.15 8.60
CA TYR A 678 -15.34 0.00 8.10
C TYR A 678 -14.30 0.43 7.05
N TYR A 679 -14.71 1.28 6.11
CA TYR A 679 -13.82 1.82 5.08
C TYR A 679 -12.75 2.74 5.66
N ALA A 680 -13.11 3.58 6.63
CA ALA A 680 -12.16 4.43 7.33
C ALA A 680 -11.07 3.61 8.06
N ALA A 681 -11.48 2.53 8.73
CA ALA A 681 -10.54 1.61 9.38
C ALA A 681 -9.64 0.89 8.36
N LEU A 682 -10.22 0.34 7.29
CA LEU A 682 -9.48 -0.44 6.29
C LEU A 682 -8.47 0.43 5.53
N SER A 683 -8.88 1.63 5.14
CA SER A 683 -7.99 2.54 4.42
C SER A 683 -6.83 3.03 5.29
N ALA A 684 -7.07 3.34 6.57
CA ALA A 684 -5.99 3.69 7.51
C ALA A 684 -5.04 2.52 7.78
N SER A 685 -5.59 1.31 7.87
CA SER A 685 -4.84 0.06 8.01
C SER A 685 -3.86 -0.15 6.85
N LEU A 686 -4.34 -0.01 5.61
CA LEU A 686 -3.51 -0.14 4.40
C LEU A 686 -2.47 0.98 4.30
N MET A 687 -2.82 2.22 4.65
CA MET A 687 -1.86 3.34 4.65
C MET A 687 -0.71 3.11 5.65
N VAL A 688 -1.01 2.66 6.89
CA VAL A 688 0.04 2.34 7.87
C VAL A 688 0.88 1.14 7.43
N THR A 689 0.27 0.15 6.77
CA THR A 689 1.00 -0.98 6.18
C THR A 689 1.98 -0.50 5.12
N ALA A 690 1.54 0.35 4.18
CA ALA A 690 2.38 0.95 3.16
C ALA A 690 3.60 1.67 3.76
N LEU A 691 3.39 2.49 4.80
CA LEU A 691 4.48 3.19 5.47
C LEU A 691 5.46 2.23 6.17
N LYS A 692 4.96 1.16 6.80
CA LYS A 692 5.81 0.12 7.41
C LYS A 692 6.61 -0.66 6.37
N ASP A 693 6.04 -0.90 5.19
CA ASP A 693 6.74 -1.55 4.08
C ASP A 693 7.86 -0.66 3.55
N VAL A 694 7.59 0.61 3.26
CA VAL A 694 8.60 1.59 2.82
C VAL A 694 9.74 1.66 3.82
N LYS A 695 9.43 1.79 5.12
CA LYS A 695 10.43 1.78 6.19
C LYS A 695 11.30 0.52 6.13
N THR A 696 10.68 -0.65 6.02
CA THR A 696 11.37 -1.94 6.05
C THR A 696 12.32 -2.08 4.86
N VAL A 697 11.88 -1.70 3.66
CA VAL A 697 12.71 -1.73 2.45
C VAL A 697 13.91 -0.80 2.58
N LEU A 698 13.69 0.45 3.01
CA LEU A 698 14.75 1.45 3.17
C LEU A 698 15.76 1.05 4.27
N LYS A 699 15.28 0.53 5.40
CA LYS A 699 16.12 -0.01 6.49
C LYS A 699 17.11 -1.07 6.00
N HIS A 700 16.72 -1.85 5.00
CA HIS A 700 17.54 -2.91 4.39
C HIS A 700 18.32 -2.44 3.16
N GLY A 701 18.42 -1.13 2.91
CA GLY A 701 19.17 -0.57 1.79
C GLY A 701 18.52 -0.79 0.42
N GLY A 702 17.25 -1.17 0.39
CA GLY A 702 16.48 -1.36 -0.84
C GLY A 702 15.87 -0.06 -1.38
N GLU A 703 15.12 -0.21 -2.47
CA GLU A 703 14.34 0.85 -3.12
C GLU A 703 12.88 0.39 -3.24
N ALA A 704 11.93 1.10 -2.62
CA ALA A 704 10.51 0.77 -2.69
C ALA A 704 9.85 1.55 -3.84
N VAL A 705 9.65 0.92 -5.00
CA VAL A 705 9.04 1.56 -6.17
C VAL A 705 7.63 2.07 -5.84
N TYR A 706 6.82 1.23 -5.23
CA TYR A 706 5.51 1.58 -4.70
C TYR A 706 5.14 0.68 -3.53
N ALA A 707 4.31 1.21 -2.64
CA ALA A 707 3.66 0.46 -1.57
C ALA A 707 2.23 1.00 -1.39
N GLY A 708 1.20 0.32 -1.91
CA GLY A 708 -0.20 0.72 -1.76
C GLY A 708 -0.87 0.16 -0.50
N GLY A 709 -0.15 -0.69 0.25
CA GLY A 709 -0.59 -1.33 1.49
C GLY A 709 -0.93 -2.80 1.27
N ASP A 710 -1.74 -3.10 0.25
CA ASP A 710 -1.94 -4.47 -0.24
C ASP A 710 -0.84 -4.90 -1.20
N ASP A 711 -0.41 -4.00 -2.09
CA ASP A 711 0.62 -4.24 -3.09
C ASP A 711 1.98 -3.63 -2.71
N LEU A 712 3.06 -4.29 -3.15
CA LEU A 712 4.44 -3.84 -2.96
C LEU A 712 5.29 -4.22 -4.17
N LEU A 713 6.06 -3.27 -4.70
CA LEU A 713 7.18 -3.56 -5.59
C LEU A 713 8.44 -2.90 -5.02
N ALA A 714 9.45 -3.72 -4.75
CA ALA A 714 10.72 -3.26 -4.21
C ALA A 714 11.91 -3.95 -4.87
N PHE A 715 13.03 -3.26 -4.88
CA PHE A 715 14.33 -3.83 -5.24
C PHE A 715 15.20 -3.89 -4.00
N ALA A 716 15.92 -5.00 -3.81
CA ALA A 716 16.81 -5.19 -2.69
C ALA A 716 18.10 -5.88 -3.13
N ALA A 717 19.17 -5.67 -2.37
CA ALA A 717 20.34 -6.54 -2.49
C ALA A 717 19.95 -7.97 -2.13
N ARG A 718 20.55 -8.94 -2.82
CA ARG A 718 20.39 -10.38 -2.58
C ARG A 718 20.39 -10.79 -1.09
N PRO A 719 21.35 -10.37 -0.23
CA PRO A 719 21.33 -10.70 1.20
C PRO A 719 20.11 -10.19 1.98
N ALA A 720 19.48 -9.10 1.54
CA ALA A 720 18.34 -8.50 2.23
C ALA A 720 16.98 -9.10 1.83
N ALA A 721 16.90 -9.77 0.68
CA ALA A 721 15.62 -10.03 0.03
C ALA A 721 14.60 -10.80 0.90
N LEU A 722 15.03 -11.90 1.52
CA LEU A 722 14.16 -12.72 2.36
C LEU A 722 13.82 -12.06 3.71
N GLU A 723 14.74 -11.26 4.25
CA GLU A 723 14.51 -10.47 5.47
C GLU A 723 13.46 -9.38 5.22
N VAL A 724 13.54 -8.69 4.09
CA VAL A 724 12.52 -7.72 3.66
C VAL A 724 11.17 -8.42 3.57
N VAL A 725 11.07 -9.53 2.82
CA VAL A 725 9.81 -10.29 2.67
C VAL A 725 9.21 -10.73 4.01
N ARG A 726 10.04 -11.25 4.93
CA ARG A 726 9.59 -11.66 6.27
C ARG A 726 9.03 -10.47 7.04
N GLU A 727 9.82 -9.40 7.19
CA GLU A 727 9.44 -8.23 7.98
C GLU A 727 8.22 -7.51 7.39
N THR A 728 8.10 -7.40 6.06
CA THR A 728 6.93 -6.79 5.42
C THR A 728 5.68 -7.66 5.57
N ARG A 729 5.80 -9.01 5.57
CA ARG A 729 4.66 -9.91 5.79
C ARG A 729 4.16 -9.86 7.23
N GLU A 730 5.07 -9.77 8.18
CA GLU A 730 4.77 -9.53 9.60
C GLU A 730 4.13 -8.14 9.78
N GLY A 731 4.67 -7.12 9.11
CA GLY A 731 4.14 -5.76 9.10
C GLY A 731 2.70 -5.66 8.60
N PHE A 732 2.38 -6.34 7.49
CA PHE A 732 1.03 -6.47 6.94
C PHE A 732 0.05 -7.15 7.91
N HIS A 733 0.50 -8.21 8.60
CA HIS A 733 -0.36 -8.90 9.58
C HIS A 733 -0.57 -8.08 10.86
N GLY A 734 0.39 -7.22 11.20
CA GLY A 734 0.44 -6.54 12.48
C GLY A 734 0.76 -7.49 13.66
N GLU A 735 1.03 -6.87 14.80
CA GLU A 735 1.31 -7.53 16.06
C GLU A 735 -0.02 -8.02 16.65
N GLU A 736 -0.26 -9.33 16.57
CA GLU A 736 -1.53 -9.95 16.97
C GLU A 736 -2.73 -9.30 16.26
N GLY A 737 -2.60 -8.99 14.97
CA GLY A 737 -3.67 -8.34 14.20
C GLY A 737 -3.79 -6.84 14.41
N PHE A 738 -2.86 -6.17 15.09
CA PHE A 738 -2.88 -4.71 15.23
C PHE A 738 -1.56 -4.09 14.78
N HIS A 739 -1.64 -2.96 14.09
CA HIS A 739 -0.49 -2.08 13.98
C HIS A 739 -0.32 -1.36 15.31
N ARG A 740 0.55 -1.86 16.18
CA ARG A 740 0.93 -1.17 17.40
C ARG A 740 1.83 0.02 17.05
N LEU A 741 1.48 1.17 17.63
CA LEU A 741 2.03 2.50 17.37
C LEU A 741 2.42 3.11 18.72
N ARG A 742 3.29 2.40 19.46
CA ARG A 742 3.59 2.63 20.89
C ARG A 742 2.35 2.48 21.78
N GLY A 743 1.91 3.55 22.46
CA GLY A 743 0.72 3.56 23.33
C GLY A 743 -0.60 3.56 22.56
N TYR A 744 -0.56 3.75 21.24
CA TYR A 744 -1.72 3.74 20.36
C TYR A 744 -1.69 2.50 19.44
N ALA A 745 -2.83 2.12 18.86
CA ALA A 745 -2.90 1.00 17.93
C ALA A 745 -4.05 1.16 16.92
N LEU A 746 -3.85 0.61 15.73
CA LEU A 746 -4.87 0.52 14.69
C LEU A 746 -5.06 -0.95 14.30
N PRO A 747 -6.26 -1.38 13.90
CA PRO A 747 -6.43 -2.72 13.36
C PRO A 747 -5.57 -2.90 12.10
N ALA A 748 -4.89 -4.05 11.98
CA ALA A 748 -4.21 -4.47 10.75
C ALA A 748 -5.16 -5.26 9.85
N PRO A 749 -4.95 -5.38 8.53
CA PRO A 749 -5.83 -6.13 7.62
C PRO A 749 -5.62 -7.66 7.74
N ALA A 750 -5.50 -8.16 8.98
CA ALA A 750 -5.10 -9.52 9.36
C ALA A 750 -6.20 -10.59 9.14
N ALA A 751 -7.05 -10.41 8.14
CA ALA A 751 -8.05 -11.38 7.72
C ALA A 751 -7.41 -12.53 6.93
N TYR A 752 -6.58 -12.16 5.95
CA TYR A 752 -5.97 -13.07 4.99
C TYR A 752 -4.45 -12.83 4.91
N GLY A 753 -3.77 -13.61 4.07
CA GLY A 753 -2.33 -13.50 3.84
C GLY A 753 -1.95 -12.39 2.87
N ARG A 754 -0.64 -12.30 2.61
CA ARG A 754 -0.07 -11.52 1.52
C ARG A 754 0.94 -12.39 0.81
N SER A 755 0.77 -12.60 -0.49
CA SER A 755 1.63 -13.47 -1.28
C SER A 755 2.80 -12.68 -1.86
N TYR A 756 3.96 -13.34 -1.99
CA TYR A 756 5.23 -12.72 -2.36
C TYR A 756 5.97 -13.50 -3.44
N SER A 757 6.68 -12.75 -4.28
CA SER A 757 7.69 -13.23 -5.19
C SER A 757 9.03 -12.59 -4.87
N VAL A 758 10.07 -13.41 -4.80
CA VAL A 758 11.47 -13.01 -4.78
C VAL A 758 12.09 -13.51 -6.07
N ARG A 759 12.40 -12.60 -6.99
CA ARG A 759 13.07 -12.94 -8.23
C ARG A 759 14.52 -12.45 -8.21
N LEU A 760 15.46 -13.36 -8.38
CA LEU A 760 16.87 -13.03 -8.52
C LEU A 760 17.23 -12.81 -9.98
N ALA A 761 17.88 -11.68 -10.25
CA ALA A 761 18.32 -11.29 -11.57
C ALA A 761 19.67 -10.56 -11.50
N HIS A 762 20.39 -10.55 -12.61
CA HIS A 762 21.66 -9.87 -12.76
C HIS A 762 21.46 -8.49 -13.35
N SER A 763 21.95 -7.45 -12.66
CA SER A 763 21.66 -6.04 -13.01
C SER A 763 22.17 -5.60 -14.39
N ILE A 764 23.25 -6.20 -14.89
CA ILE A 764 23.88 -5.81 -16.17
C ILE A 764 23.38 -6.67 -17.34
N THR A 765 23.12 -7.96 -17.12
CA THR A 765 22.89 -8.92 -18.22
C THR A 765 21.41 -9.22 -18.46
N ASP A 766 20.56 -8.98 -17.47
CA ASP A 766 19.13 -9.29 -17.57
C ASP A 766 18.31 -8.03 -17.86
N PHE A 767 17.27 -8.17 -18.69
CA PHE A 767 16.39 -7.06 -19.02
C PHE A 767 15.39 -6.81 -17.90
N MET A 768 15.63 -5.76 -17.11
CA MET A 768 14.83 -5.40 -15.94
C MET A 768 13.30 -5.44 -16.18
N ALA A 769 12.82 -4.92 -17.31
CA ALA A 769 11.39 -4.96 -17.67
C ALA A 769 10.80 -6.37 -17.70
N VAL A 770 11.55 -7.32 -18.27
CA VAL A 770 11.18 -8.73 -18.35
C VAL A 770 11.20 -9.36 -16.96
N GLU A 771 12.25 -9.06 -16.19
CA GLU A 771 12.43 -9.64 -14.86
C GLU A 771 11.35 -9.15 -13.87
N VAL A 772 10.99 -7.86 -13.89
CA VAL A 772 9.92 -7.35 -13.03
C VAL A 772 8.56 -7.92 -13.44
N TRP A 773 8.29 -8.06 -14.73
CA TRP A 773 7.07 -8.68 -15.20
C TRP A 773 6.98 -10.16 -14.78
N ALA A 774 8.07 -10.91 -14.93
CA ALA A 774 8.15 -12.30 -14.48
C ALA A 774 8.00 -12.42 -12.96
N ALA A 775 8.51 -11.47 -12.18
CA ALA A 775 8.32 -11.44 -10.73
C ALA A 775 6.84 -11.26 -10.36
N HIS A 776 6.12 -10.34 -11.03
CA HIS A 776 4.70 -10.12 -10.83
C HIS A 776 3.86 -11.34 -11.24
N GLU A 777 4.13 -11.91 -12.42
CA GLU A 777 3.46 -13.12 -12.90
C GLU A 777 3.69 -14.31 -11.95
N ALA A 778 4.88 -14.43 -11.37
CA ALA A 778 5.19 -15.48 -10.41
C ALA A 778 4.32 -15.38 -9.14
N VAL A 779 3.98 -14.18 -8.65
CA VAL A 779 3.05 -14.00 -7.51
C VAL A 779 1.68 -14.58 -7.86
N GLU A 780 1.13 -14.26 -9.03
CA GLU A 780 -0.18 -14.74 -9.47
C GLU A 780 -0.19 -16.27 -9.63
N LYS A 781 0.87 -16.83 -10.22
CA LYS A 781 1.06 -18.30 -10.30
C LYS A 781 1.11 -18.95 -8.92
N ALA A 782 1.83 -18.35 -7.97
CA ALA A 782 1.97 -18.88 -6.63
C ALA A 782 0.65 -18.86 -5.85
N LYS A 783 -0.16 -17.80 -6.00
CA LYS A 783 -1.50 -17.68 -5.40
C LYS A 783 -2.43 -18.79 -5.88
N GLU A 784 -2.34 -19.16 -7.15
CA GLU A 784 -3.12 -20.28 -7.69
C GLU A 784 -2.59 -21.65 -7.25
N ALA A 785 -1.28 -21.79 -7.07
CA ALA A 785 -0.66 -23.05 -6.65
C ALA A 785 -0.84 -23.38 -5.15
N VAL A 786 -1.02 -22.39 -4.28
CA VAL A 786 -1.09 -22.59 -2.82
C VAL A 786 -2.53 -22.50 -2.30
N LYS A 787 -2.97 -23.50 -1.52
CA LYS A 787 -4.28 -23.48 -0.85
C LYS A 787 -4.36 -22.32 0.13
N GLY A 788 -5.41 -21.52 -0.04
CA GLY A 788 -5.62 -20.30 0.73
C GLY A 788 -4.53 -19.25 0.55
N LYS A 789 -3.80 -19.30 -0.58
CA LYS A 789 -2.80 -18.32 -0.97
C LYS A 789 -1.73 -18.15 0.12
N ASP A 790 -1.37 -16.94 0.50
CA ASP A 790 -0.29 -16.63 1.44
C ASP A 790 1.01 -17.34 1.01
N ALA A 791 1.32 -17.19 -0.28
CA ALA A 791 2.36 -17.94 -0.98
C ALA A 791 3.68 -17.18 -0.99
N LEU A 792 4.79 -17.92 -0.97
CA LEU A 792 6.13 -17.43 -1.25
C LEU A 792 6.64 -18.13 -2.50
N VAL A 793 6.98 -17.40 -3.54
CA VAL A 793 7.72 -17.93 -4.69
C VAL A 793 9.11 -17.35 -4.73
N VAL A 794 10.11 -18.21 -4.94
CA VAL A 794 11.47 -17.79 -5.25
C VAL A 794 11.76 -18.23 -6.68
N SER A 795 12.14 -17.27 -7.52
CA SER A 795 12.45 -17.51 -8.93
C SER A 795 13.74 -16.82 -9.37
N THR A 796 14.24 -17.19 -10.54
CA THR A 796 15.52 -16.71 -11.07
C THR A 796 15.41 -16.37 -12.55
N SER A 797 16.29 -15.51 -13.05
CA SER A 797 16.41 -15.22 -14.49
C SER A 797 16.88 -16.44 -15.30
N THR A 798 17.55 -17.40 -14.66
CA THR A 798 18.00 -18.67 -15.28
C THR A 798 16.90 -19.72 -15.43
N GLY A 799 15.69 -19.45 -14.95
CA GLY A 799 14.49 -20.27 -15.19
C GLY A 799 14.07 -21.17 -14.03
N HIS A 800 14.77 -21.16 -12.90
CA HIS A 800 14.34 -21.90 -11.70
C HIS A 800 13.23 -21.17 -10.96
N MET A 801 12.23 -21.93 -10.47
CA MET A 801 11.09 -21.41 -9.72
C MET A 801 10.60 -22.45 -8.71
N GLY A 802 10.51 -22.05 -7.44
CA GLY A 802 9.94 -22.89 -6.37
C GLY A 802 8.96 -22.12 -5.50
N ILE A 803 7.87 -22.79 -5.12
CA ILE A 803 6.75 -22.20 -4.37
C ILE A 803 6.65 -22.84 -2.98
N ALA A 804 6.39 -22.04 -1.95
CA ALA A 804 6.12 -22.48 -0.59
C ALA A 804 5.02 -21.62 0.03
N LYS A 805 4.57 -21.94 1.24
CA LYS A 805 3.74 -21.03 2.05
C LYS A 805 4.63 -19.97 2.71
N MET A 806 4.09 -18.77 2.92
CA MET A 806 4.79 -17.69 3.64
C MET A 806 5.22 -18.08 5.05
N SER A 807 4.48 -18.97 5.72
CA SER A 807 4.87 -19.53 7.03
C SER A 807 6.21 -20.28 7.00
N SER A 808 6.67 -20.70 5.82
CA SER A 808 7.92 -21.43 5.61
C SER A 808 9.12 -20.54 5.31
N VAL A 809 8.97 -19.20 5.29
CA VAL A 809 10.07 -18.26 5.00
C VAL A 809 11.28 -18.47 5.92
N GLY A 810 11.07 -18.74 7.21
CA GLY A 810 12.15 -19.03 8.15
C GLY A 810 12.91 -20.33 7.83
N SER A 811 12.23 -21.34 7.30
CA SER A 811 12.88 -22.57 6.81
C SER A 811 13.70 -22.31 5.55
N VAL A 812 13.16 -21.52 4.62
CA VAL A 812 13.88 -21.08 3.41
C VAL A 812 15.16 -20.32 3.78
N MET A 813 15.09 -19.39 4.72
CA MET A 813 16.24 -18.61 5.19
C MET A 813 17.31 -19.49 5.86
N ARG A 814 16.91 -20.48 6.68
CA ARG A 814 17.84 -21.46 7.28
C ARG A 814 18.56 -22.28 6.21
N ILE A 815 17.87 -22.68 5.14
CA ILE A 815 18.46 -23.42 4.02
C ILE A 815 19.48 -22.54 3.29
N VAL A 816 19.15 -21.28 2.99
CA VAL A 816 20.08 -20.33 2.36
C VAL A 816 21.33 -20.13 3.21
N ALA A 817 21.18 -19.94 4.52
CA ALA A 817 22.30 -19.80 5.44
C ALA A 817 23.23 -21.03 5.41
N ALA A 818 22.67 -22.24 5.42
CA ALA A 818 23.45 -23.47 5.37
C ALA A 818 24.17 -23.70 4.03
N LEU A 819 23.57 -23.27 2.91
CA LEU A 819 24.22 -23.29 1.60
C LEU A 819 25.38 -22.29 1.53
N LEU A 820 25.24 -21.12 2.17
CA LEU A 820 26.30 -20.09 2.28
C LEU A 820 27.47 -20.56 3.16
N GLU A 821 27.17 -21.16 4.31
CA GLU A 821 28.17 -21.69 5.25
C GLU A 821 28.84 -22.98 4.74
N GLY A 822 28.30 -23.61 3.70
CA GLY A 822 28.79 -24.87 3.14
C GLY A 822 28.47 -26.10 4.00
N SER A 823 27.63 -25.95 5.03
CA SER A 823 27.09 -27.04 5.84
C SER A 823 26.02 -27.84 5.11
N LEU A 824 25.47 -27.30 4.01
CA LEU A 824 24.66 -28.01 3.03
C LEU A 824 25.30 -27.95 1.63
N SER A 825 25.44 -29.11 0.99
CA SER A 825 26.03 -29.24 -0.34
C SER A 825 25.18 -28.59 -1.44
N ARG A 826 25.84 -27.85 -2.33
CA ARG A 826 25.23 -27.25 -3.54
C ARG A 826 24.71 -28.29 -4.55
N ASN A 827 25.13 -29.55 -4.43
CA ASN A 827 24.67 -30.64 -5.30
C ASN A 827 23.36 -31.28 -4.85
N LEU A 828 22.86 -30.93 -3.67
CA LEU A 828 21.61 -31.48 -3.12
C LEU A 828 20.43 -31.49 -4.12
N PRO A 829 20.07 -30.39 -4.82
CA PRO A 829 18.95 -30.43 -5.75
C PRO A 829 19.13 -31.48 -6.87
N TYR A 830 20.33 -31.62 -7.43
CA TYR A 830 20.59 -32.60 -8.49
C TYR A 830 20.61 -34.04 -7.98
N ASP A 831 21.07 -34.23 -6.74
CA ASP A 831 20.94 -35.50 -6.04
C ASP A 831 19.47 -35.86 -5.80
N MET A 832 18.62 -34.90 -5.43
CA MET A 832 17.18 -35.12 -5.28
C MET A 832 16.52 -35.49 -6.61
N GLU A 833 16.91 -34.85 -7.71
CA GLU A 833 16.38 -35.17 -9.05
C GLU A 833 16.81 -36.56 -9.53
N ARG A 834 18.07 -36.93 -9.30
CA ARG A 834 18.58 -38.25 -9.72
C ARG A 834 17.87 -39.40 -9.00
N GLU A 835 17.54 -39.19 -7.74
CA GLU A 835 16.89 -40.20 -6.89
C GLU A 835 15.35 -40.11 -6.99
N PHE A 836 14.81 -39.16 -7.77
CA PHE A 836 13.38 -39.06 -8.04
C PHE A 836 12.95 -40.21 -8.97
N ALA A 837 12.17 -41.15 -8.44
CA ALA A 837 11.42 -42.09 -9.26
C ALA A 837 10.02 -41.51 -9.50
N GLU A 838 9.56 -41.41 -10.75
CA GLU A 838 8.14 -41.17 -11.05
C GLU A 838 7.32 -42.34 -10.47
N GLU A 839 6.90 -42.22 -9.22
CA GLU A 839 6.13 -43.26 -8.54
C GLU A 839 4.70 -43.29 -9.07
N LYS A 840 4.31 -44.46 -9.59
CA LYS A 840 2.98 -44.75 -10.15
C LYS A 840 1.91 -45.05 -9.08
N THR A 841 2.20 -44.79 -7.81
CA THR A 841 1.31 -45.12 -6.70
C THR A 841 0.22 -44.05 -6.56
N GLU A 842 -1.04 -44.44 -6.66
CA GLU A 842 -2.19 -43.53 -6.51
C GLU A 842 -2.42 -43.09 -5.05
N GLU A 843 -1.79 -43.76 -4.07
CA GLU A 843 -2.00 -43.50 -2.65
C GLU A 843 -1.09 -42.37 -2.12
N LYS A 844 -1.68 -41.18 -1.97
CA LYS A 844 -1.01 -39.93 -1.58
C LYS A 844 -0.19 -40.02 -0.29
N GLU A 845 -0.69 -40.73 0.72
CA GLU A 845 -0.04 -40.82 2.04
C GLU A 845 1.20 -41.72 2.03
N ILE A 846 1.19 -42.79 1.23
CA ILE A 846 2.36 -43.66 1.05
C ILE A 846 3.48 -42.86 0.37
N ARG A 847 3.15 -42.16 -0.73
CA ARG A 847 4.09 -41.31 -1.45
C ARG A 847 4.70 -40.24 -0.55
N ARG A 848 3.88 -39.54 0.24
CA ARG A 848 4.35 -38.53 1.23
C ARG A 848 5.38 -39.11 2.21
N ARG A 849 5.12 -40.31 2.75
CA ARG A 849 6.03 -40.97 3.71
C ARG A 849 7.33 -41.41 3.04
N ALA A 850 7.26 -41.96 1.84
CA ALA A 850 8.43 -42.37 1.06
C ALA A 850 9.32 -41.16 0.74
N GLU A 851 8.73 -40.09 0.17
CA GLU A 851 9.45 -38.85 -0.11
C GLU A 851 10.06 -38.26 1.17
N LYS A 852 9.33 -38.22 2.29
CA LYS A 852 9.88 -37.71 3.56
C LYS A 852 11.12 -38.49 4.04
N ALA A 853 11.10 -39.82 3.95
CA ALA A 853 12.23 -40.67 4.34
C ALA A 853 13.41 -40.49 3.39
N LEU A 854 13.15 -40.48 2.08
CA LEU A 854 14.16 -40.33 1.04
C LEU A 854 14.82 -38.95 1.08
N LEU A 855 14.03 -37.88 1.20
CA LEU A 855 14.52 -36.50 1.31
C LEU A 855 15.49 -36.37 2.47
N ARG A 856 15.11 -36.91 3.64
CA ARG A 856 15.95 -36.86 4.83
C ARG A 856 17.27 -37.58 4.60
N TYR A 857 17.24 -38.78 4.05
CA TYR A 857 18.46 -39.54 3.73
C TYR A 857 19.38 -38.78 2.75
N ILE A 858 18.84 -38.25 1.67
CA ILE A 858 19.62 -37.49 0.67
C ILE A 858 20.18 -36.20 1.27
N ALA A 859 19.38 -35.49 2.06
CA ALA A 859 19.79 -34.25 2.72
C ALA A 859 20.89 -34.51 3.76
N GLU A 860 20.79 -35.58 4.56
CA GLU A 860 21.84 -36.00 5.50
C GLU A 860 23.14 -36.39 4.78
N ARG A 861 23.05 -37.08 3.64
CA ARG A 861 24.22 -37.38 2.77
C ARG A 861 24.89 -36.12 2.24
N ASN A 862 24.12 -35.05 2.05
CA ASN A 862 24.58 -33.75 1.54
C ASN A 862 24.93 -32.74 2.65
N ALA A 863 24.70 -33.07 3.91
CA ALA A 863 25.01 -32.23 5.05
C ALA A 863 26.42 -32.48 5.58
N ARG A 864 27.06 -31.44 6.12
CA ARG A 864 28.36 -31.51 6.80
C ARG A 864 28.32 -30.68 8.06
N GLY A 865 29.10 -31.07 9.08
CA GLY A 865 29.20 -30.30 10.33
C GLY A 865 27.86 -30.11 11.03
N ASP A 866 27.44 -28.85 11.16
CA ASP A 866 26.19 -28.39 11.80
C ASP A 866 24.96 -28.40 10.86
N GLY A 867 25.09 -28.92 9.64
CA GLY A 867 24.01 -28.95 8.63
C GLY A 867 22.73 -29.72 9.00
N LYS A 868 22.69 -30.37 10.17
CA LYS A 868 21.51 -31.06 10.70
C LYS A 868 20.28 -30.13 10.82
N ALA A 869 20.47 -28.89 11.25
CA ALA A 869 19.37 -27.92 11.36
C ALA A 869 18.77 -27.57 9.98
N ALA A 870 19.59 -27.55 8.93
CA ALA A 870 19.14 -27.31 7.56
C ALA A 870 18.38 -28.51 6.99
N VAL A 871 18.81 -29.74 7.30
CA VAL A 871 18.07 -30.97 6.98
C VAL A 871 16.68 -30.94 7.62
N GLU A 872 16.58 -30.53 8.89
CA GLU A 872 15.30 -30.39 9.58
C GLU A 872 14.42 -29.31 8.93
N ALA A 873 14.99 -28.14 8.62
CA ALA A 873 14.29 -27.08 7.90
C ALA A 873 13.75 -27.53 6.53
N LEU A 874 14.53 -28.30 5.77
CA LEU A 874 14.13 -28.84 4.48
C LEU A 874 13.02 -29.90 4.61
N ALA A 875 13.11 -30.77 5.62
CA ALA A 875 12.07 -31.75 5.90
C ALA A 875 10.75 -31.11 6.33
N GLU A 876 10.81 -30.03 7.12
CA GLU A 876 9.65 -29.20 7.50
C GLU A 876 9.04 -28.54 6.27
N LEU A 877 9.86 -27.87 5.45
CA LEU A 877 9.44 -27.20 4.22
C LEU A 877 8.74 -28.16 3.25
N HIS A 878 9.32 -29.33 3.01
CA HIS A 878 8.72 -30.35 2.16
C HIS A 878 7.41 -30.91 2.74
N GLY A 879 7.38 -31.10 4.07
CA GLY A 879 6.16 -31.51 4.77
C GLY A 879 5.02 -30.51 4.60
N GLU A 880 5.34 -29.22 4.66
CA GLU A 880 4.41 -28.10 4.44
C GLU A 880 3.91 -28.05 3.00
N MET A 881 4.80 -28.20 2.00
CA MET A 881 4.41 -28.26 0.58
C MET A 881 3.36 -29.35 0.29
N TRP A 882 3.45 -30.51 0.95
CA TRP A 882 2.44 -31.58 0.82
C TRP A 882 1.05 -31.18 1.33
N GLU A 883 0.99 -30.28 2.31
CA GLU A 883 -0.24 -29.81 2.93
C GLU A 883 -0.85 -28.66 2.12
N SER A 884 -0.02 -27.71 1.69
CA SER A 884 -0.46 -26.45 1.09
C SER A 884 -0.55 -26.44 -0.43
N LEU A 885 0.29 -27.17 -1.17
CA LEU A 885 0.27 -27.11 -2.64
C LEU A 885 -0.97 -27.81 -3.22
N LYS A 886 -1.53 -27.21 -4.27
CA LYS A 886 -2.54 -27.83 -5.14
C LYS A 886 -1.81 -28.70 -6.17
N LEU A 887 -2.00 -30.02 -6.08
CA LEU A 887 -1.31 -30.98 -6.94
C LEU A 887 -2.08 -31.22 -8.24
N LYS A 888 -1.34 -31.45 -9.34
CA LYS A 888 -1.88 -31.94 -10.61
C LYS A 888 -2.39 -33.37 -10.41
N GLU A 889 -3.71 -33.61 -10.52
CA GLU A 889 -4.25 -34.96 -10.42
C GLU A 889 -3.83 -35.80 -11.63
N ALA A 890 -3.45 -37.06 -11.42
CA ALA A 890 -2.93 -37.95 -12.47
C ALA A 890 -3.94 -38.25 -13.61
N ARG A 891 -5.23 -37.95 -13.42
CA ARG A 891 -6.30 -38.18 -14.40
C ARG A 891 -6.20 -37.31 -15.65
N ASP A 892 -5.54 -36.15 -15.58
CA ASP A 892 -5.45 -35.23 -16.73
C ASP A 892 -4.51 -35.73 -17.85
N ARG A 893 -3.66 -36.74 -17.58
CA ARG A 893 -2.78 -37.33 -18.61
C ARG A 893 -3.48 -38.38 -19.49
N GLN A 894 -4.56 -39.02 -19.04
CA GLN A 894 -5.27 -40.04 -19.85
C GLN A 894 -6.37 -39.45 -20.75
N GLY A 895 -6.83 -38.22 -20.50
CA GLY A 895 -7.84 -37.54 -21.32
C GLY A 895 -7.30 -36.73 -22.52
N ARG A 896 -6.00 -36.37 -22.51
CA ARG A 896 -5.40 -35.44 -23.49
C ARG A 896 -4.81 -36.08 -24.75
N ALA A 897 -5.18 -37.32 -25.06
CA ALA A 897 -4.79 -37.96 -26.32
C ALA A 897 -5.79 -37.69 -27.47
N ARG A 898 -6.78 -36.80 -27.30
CA ARG A 898 -7.82 -36.59 -28.33
C ARG A 898 -8.17 -35.16 -28.75
N ASP A 899 -7.70 -34.12 -28.07
CA ASP A 899 -8.02 -32.74 -28.48
C ASP A 899 -6.73 -31.90 -28.52
N GLU A 900 -6.02 -31.96 -29.64
CA GLU A 900 -5.03 -30.94 -30.03
C GLU A 900 -5.79 -29.77 -30.65
N ALA A 901 -6.00 -28.69 -29.88
CA ALA A 901 -6.12 -27.28 -30.28
C ALA A 901 -6.96 -26.46 -29.28
N GLU A 902 -6.50 -26.33 -28.03
CA GLU A 902 -6.85 -25.21 -27.16
C GLU A 902 -5.83 -25.15 -26.01
N GLU A 903 -4.70 -24.48 -26.23
CA GLU A 903 -3.78 -24.07 -25.15
C GLU A 903 -4.53 -23.11 -24.22
N THR A 904 -5.19 -23.64 -23.20
CA THR A 904 -5.82 -22.84 -22.13
C THR A 904 -5.35 -23.30 -20.76
N CYS A 905 -4.71 -22.37 -20.03
CA CYS A 905 -4.57 -22.21 -18.57
C CYS A 905 -4.23 -23.41 -17.63
N ASP A 906 -4.00 -24.62 -18.11
CA ASP A 906 -3.81 -25.81 -17.25
C ASP A 906 -2.32 -26.10 -16.88
N GLU A 907 -1.42 -25.18 -17.20
CA GLU A 907 0.02 -25.25 -16.83
C GLU A 907 0.31 -24.81 -15.39
N LEU A 908 -0.68 -24.27 -14.67
CA LEU A 908 -0.50 -23.59 -13.38
C LEU A 908 -0.31 -24.50 -12.15
N ARG A 909 -0.35 -25.83 -12.29
CA ARG A 909 -0.21 -26.78 -11.18
C ARG A 909 1.22 -27.29 -11.05
N THR A 910 1.79 -27.29 -9.84
CA THR A 910 3.11 -27.87 -9.56
C THR A 910 3.09 -29.37 -9.85
N GLU A 911 4.14 -29.90 -10.50
CA GLU A 911 4.23 -31.33 -10.85
C GLU A 911 4.26 -32.26 -9.63
N GLY A 912 4.74 -31.75 -8.48
CA GLY A 912 4.64 -32.40 -7.16
C GLY A 912 5.52 -31.70 -6.10
N PRO A 913 5.35 -31.99 -4.80
CA PRO A 913 6.12 -31.36 -3.72
C PRO A 913 7.63 -31.62 -3.84
N TRP A 914 8.02 -32.82 -4.27
CA TRP A 914 9.43 -33.18 -4.49
C TRP A 914 10.11 -32.32 -5.55
N GLN A 915 9.53 -32.24 -6.76
CA GLN A 915 10.08 -31.46 -7.87
C GLN A 915 10.08 -29.97 -7.55
N ASN A 916 9.01 -29.48 -6.92
CA ASN A 916 8.96 -28.10 -6.44
C ASN A 916 10.03 -27.80 -5.38
N ALA A 917 10.32 -28.72 -4.46
CA ALA A 917 11.42 -28.57 -3.50
C ALA A 917 12.80 -28.57 -4.19
N ALA A 918 13.00 -29.43 -5.20
CA ALA A 918 14.23 -29.45 -5.98
C ALA A 918 14.43 -28.13 -6.76
N GLU A 919 13.40 -27.63 -7.45
CA GLU A 919 13.46 -26.34 -8.15
C GLU A 919 13.63 -25.15 -7.20
N LEU A 920 12.98 -25.18 -6.04
CA LEU A 920 13.22 -24.18 -4.99
C LEU A 920 14.69 -24.19 -4.56
N LEU A 921 15.27 -25.36 -4.29
CA LEU A 921 16.68 -25.47 -3.92
C LEU A 921 17.62 -24.99 -5.04
N LYS A 922 17.27 -25.20 -6.32
CA LYS A 922 18.02 -24.62 -7.44
C LYS A 922 17.93 -23.09 -7.44
N ALA A 923 16.74 -22.53 -7.25
CA ALA A 923 16.54 -21.08 -7.15
C ALA A 923 17.30 -20.48 -5.95
N LEU A 924 17.28 -21.15 -4.79
CA LEU A 924 17.99 -20.71 -3.59
C LEU A 924 19.52 -20.73 -3.74
N ARG A 925 20.07 -21.50 -4.68
CA ARG A 925 21.52 -21.47 -4.95
C ARG A 925 22.00 -20.18 -5.57
N GLU A 926 21.13 -19.42 -6.23
CA GLU A 926 21.48 -18.09 -6.76
C GLU A 926 21.67 -17.05 -5.65
N PHE A 927 21.33 -17.37 -4.39
CA PHE A 927 21.74 -16.58 -3.21
C PHE A 927 23.23 -16.70 -2.89
N LEU A 928 23.96 -17.68 -3.45
CA LEU A 928 25.39 -17.92 -3.24
C LEU A 928 26.21 -17.10 -4.23
#